data_AF-A0A843DZ65-F1
#
_entry.id   AF-A0A843DZ65-F1
#
_cell.length_a   1.000
_cell.length_b   1.000
_cell.length_c   1.000
_cell.angle_alpha   90.00
_cell.angle_beta   90.00
_cell.angle_gamma   90.00
#
_symmetry.space_group_name_H-M   'P 1'
#
loop_
_entity.id
_entity.type
_entity.pdbx_description
1 polymer ?
#
loop_
_entity_poly.entity_id
_entity_poly.type
_entity_poly.pdbx_seq_one_letter_code
_entity_poly.pdbx_strand_id
1 'polypeptide(L)'
;WGSNGFEGNFGSYSQPMTAGGYVFVKFGYGMGKSSGNSTMVCMDFYTGDVKWYFRYPTTYYEVMSAAIVGDNIYIQSSFGKLYKINWRTAAGNMSESEEVTTFYGVPAVHSDVVIPNEVPEGIQWKKNSDGFTSISYNSGVIVSKGVTGLIYAFDLDLNPIWSCQTGGVSYTYAASIDDDYVYAGQFNGHLYIIDKKDGTLLYDQKVYEKKKGESITGSVCPIAVMEWNGDRYLGMAFNDGLVMSAQIYGIAIYKIIDNGGLGLEEVYYSESELGSVSGYVTPVFTDDFAGIYFSCNKDATPTVGRISLEGELEILSTNNYVTHSALMLVNGEYLVATSYNTGQPVMQFDLSGKRIGEFWVPEDYTDYCMTNAIFIDGHYFIGNDVSVCMVKGGFDEPKNIDPVDPVDDSNLWLVIGVVAAVVIIIVAIYAFLRFVKGWEHPFSQLKDSFGHFLYGEDYTHNTLRRHRLWLVMGVGITLTIIVALVSMCMGPTSIMGLGDMFSALFSAIGKGGQNLTYDELMVYSARLPRTLVALAVGIGLCVAGAMYQAIIRNPLVDPYIMGVSSGAGTAAIAVIAFDFTFFGLFPSHSIYLTAIAAALGGIVAFGCTMILANRSGGSSVNYVLSGVIVGLVFGAAQTLMLTFAGDQVSGALSWLYGSFAEITWSKVWIVFLPAFAISFASLFWAREFNLVLLGEDQAKQMGLNVKKFNLIMLTLASVLTAICVAFCGIIGFVGLVIPHLCRMMLGGDHRLVLPASMAFGGFLMIAADLLSRMLIIGFELPVGAITTIIGVPVFAWLLIKRGKMYDG
;
A
#
# COMPACT_ATOMS: atom_id res chain seq x y z
N TRP A 1 6.72 26.82 2.03
CA TRP A 1 7.61 26.66 3.21
C TRP A 1 7.74 25.18 3.55
N GLY A 2 8.95 24.60 3.51
CA GLY A 2 9.19 23.17 3.72
C GLY A 2 9.93 22.84 5.02
N SER A 3 9.84 21.58 5.46
CA SER A 3 10.41 21.13 6.74
C SER A 3 11.95 21.08 6.78
N ASN A 4 12.63 21.19 5.63
CA ASN A 4 14.10 21.12 5.50
C ASN A 4 14.88 22.15 6.34
N GLY A 5 14.23 23.22 6.84
CA GLY A 5 14.84 24.18 7.76
C GLY A 5 14.83 23.76 9.23
N PHE A 6 14.09 22.72 9.61
CA PHE A 6 13.92 22.26 10.98
C PHE A 6 14.20 20.76 11.06
N GLU A 7 15.46 20.38 11.30
CA GLU A 7 15.94 18.99 11.38
C GLU A 7 14.94 18.05 12.08
N GLY A 8 14.43 17.06 11.35
CA GLY A 8 13.63 15.95 11.89
C GLY A 8 12.11 16.10 11.83
N ASN A 9 11.58 17.23 11.36
CA ASN A 9 10.14 17.43 11.16
C ASN A 9 9.71 17.09 9.72
N PHE A 10 8.48 16.59 9.57
CA PHE A 10 7.85 16.27 8.28
C PHE A 10 6.38 16.71 8.37
N GLY A 11 5.92 17.48 7.38
CA GLY A 11 4.50 17.77 7.15
C GLY A 11 3.81 18.73 8.11
N SER A 12 2.85 19.47 7.58
CA SER A 12 1.88 20.26 8.33
C SER A 12 0.56 19.49 8.37
N TYR A 13 0.35 18.75 9.45
CA TYR A 13 -0.85 17.91 9.65
C TYR A 13 -2.03 18.65 10.32
N SER A 14 -1.88 19.95 10.55
CA SER A 14 -2.93 20.79 11.14
C SER A 14 -3.20 22.01 10.28
N GLN A 15 -4.42 22.53 10.36
CA GLN A 15 -4.79 23.80 9.75
C GLN A 15 -3.86 24.93 10.25
N PRO A 16 -3.20 25.70 9.36
CA PRO A 16 -2.46 26.89 9.75
C PRO A 16 -3.32 27.88 10.55
N MET A 17 -2.71 28.82 11.26
CA MET A 17 -3.45 29.91 11.90
C MET A 17 -2.79 31.23 11.57
N THR A 18 -3.50 32.34 11.72
CA THR A 18 -2.88 33.66 11.56
C THR A 18 -3.30 34.60 12.69
N ALA A 19 -2.41 35.53 13.02
CA ALA A 19 -2.71 36.63 13.93
C ALA A 19 -1.71 37.77 13.70
N GLY A 20 -2.22 39.00 13.61
CA GLY A 20 -1.41 40.23 13.59
C GLY A 20 -0.28 40.26 12.56
N GLY A 21 -0.52 39.76 11.34
CA GLY A 21 0.47 39.72 10.27
C GLY A 21 1.47 38.55 10.35
N TYR A 22 1.17 37.53 11.16
CA TYR A 22 1.95 36.30 11.25
C TYR A 22 1.11 35.08 10.92
N VAL A 23 1.75 34.05 10.37
CA VAL A 23 1.20 32.71 10.17
C VAL A 23 1.87 31.73 11.13
N PHE A 24 1.06 30.87 11.73
CA PHE A 24 1.45 29.85 12.69
C PHE A 24 1.21 28.48 12.07
N VAL A 25 2.27 27.69 11.97
CA VAL A 25 2.25 26.38 11.34
C VAL A 25 2.82 25.36 12.30
N LYS A 26 2.14 24.22 12.41
CA LYS A 26 2.55 23.12 13.28
C LYS A 26 3.06 21.97 12.41
N PHE A 27 4.34 21.67 12.55
CA PHE A 27 4.99 20.57 11.85
C PHE A 27 5.07 19.33 12.74
N GLY A 28 4.73 18.17 12.19
CA GLY A 28 4.88 16.87 12.85
C GLY A 28 6.28 16.28 12.71
N TYR A 29 6.52 15.10 13.30
CA TYR A 29 7.82 14.41 13.29
C TYR A 29 7.92 13.24 12.27
N GLY A 30 6.92 13.11 11.39
CA GLY A 30 6.83 12.15 10.27
C GLY A 30 6.20 10.80 10.60
N MET A 31 5.50 10.21 9.62
CA MET A 31 4.90 8.86 9.71
C MET A 31 5.96 7.78 9.99
N GLY A 32 5.58 6.73 10.73
CA GLY A 32 6.43 5.56 11.01
C GLY A 32 7.35 5.67 12.24
N LYS A 33 7.39 6.83 12.91
CA LYS A 33 8.08 6.99 14.20
C LYS A 33 7.13 6.87 15.37
N SER A 34 7.57 6.17 16.42
CA SER A 34 6.71 5.82 17.56
C SER A 34 6.60 6.91 18.65
N SER A 35 7.40 7.98 18.55
CA SER A 35 7.33 9.24 19.31
C SER A 35 8.35 10.22 18.71
N GLY A 36 8.15 11.53 18.87
CA GLY A 36 9.08 12.54 18.40
C GLY A 36 8.76 13.93 18.92
N ASN A 37 9.38 14.96 18.35
CA ASN A 37 9.10 16.35 18.70
C ASN A 37 8.33 17.00 17.56
N SER A 38 7.14 17.51 17.85
CA SER A 38 6.43 18.42 16.95
C SER A 38 6.95 19.84 17.13
N THR A 39 6.81 20.67 16.11
CA THR A 39 7.32 22.05 16.13
C THR A 39 6.24 23.03 15.71
N MET A 40 5.91 23.97 16.59
CA MET A 40 5.14 25.16 16.23
C MET A 40 6.09 26.23 15.69
N VAL A 41 5.76 26.82 14.55
CA VAL A 41 6.58 27.85 13.89
C VAL A 41 5.71 29.08 13.65
N CYS A 42 6.19 30.23 14.06
CA CYS A 42 5.62 31.54 13.72
C CYS A 42 6.45 32.18 12.62
N MET A 43 5.81 32.51 11.51
CA MET A 43 6.43 33.14 10.34
C MET A 43 5.73 34.46 10.05
N ASP A 44 6.47 35.44 9.58
CA ASP A 44 5.88 36.66 9.02
C ASP A 44 5.04 36.32 7.79
N PHE A 45 3.83 36.87 7.74
CA PHE A 45 2.84 36.52 6.74
C PHE A 45 3.28 36.87 5.30
N TYR A 46 4.01 37.96 5.12
CA TYR A 46 4.36 38.49 3.79
C TYR A 46 5.70 37.99 3.29
N THR A 47 6.69 37.90 4.19
CA THR A 47 8.07 37.53 3.86
C THR A 47 8.30 36.02 4.02
N GLY A 48 7.53 35.36 4.90
CA GLY A 48 7.76 33.98 5.29
C GLY A 48 8.95 33.79 6.23
N ASP A 49 9.54 34.87 6.74
CA ASP A 49 10.66 34.81 7.66
C ASP A 49 10.22 34.23 9.01
N VAL A 50 10.99 33.26 9.52
CA VAL A 50 10.70 32.63 10.81
C VAL A 50 11.03 33.60 11.94
N LYS A 51 10.01 33.99 12.71
CA LYS A 51 10.19 34.84 13.89
C LYS A 51 10.61 34.03 15.10
N TRP A 52 9.93 32.91 15.34
CA TRP A 52 10.24 31.99 16.42
C TRP A 52 9.73 30.58 16.12
N TYR A 53 10.29 29.59 16.81
CA TYR A 53 9.78 28.22 16.80
C TYR A 53 9.81 27.60 18.20
N PHE A 54 8.91 26.66 18.45
CA PHE A 54 8.78 25.94 19.71
C PHE A 54 8.65 24.44 19.43
N ARG A 55 9.67 23.66 19.79
CA ARG A 55 9.66 22.19 19.75
C ARG A 55 9.15 21.62 21.07
N TYR A 56 8.25 20.64 20.98
CA TYR A 56 7.65 19.98 22.13
C TYR A 56 7.38 18.49 21.82
N PRO A 57 7.41 17.61 22.83
CA PRO A 57 7.27 16.18 22.63
C PRO A 57 5.82 15.77 22.27
N THR A 58 5.70 14.79 21.40
CA THR A 58 4.43 14.19 20.94
C THR A 58 4.61 12.69 20.65
N THR A 59 3.57 11.91 20.88
CA THR A 59 3.51 10.45 20.65
C THR A 59 2.74 10.08 19.38
N TYR A 60 2.08 11.06 18.76
CA TYR A 60 1.30 10.89 17.55
C TYR A 60 1.64 12.01 16.56
N TYR A 61 1.71 11.67 15.26
CA TYR A 61 2.12 12.62 14.22
C TYR A 61 0.96 13.52 13.77
N GLU A 62 -0.29 13.03 13.84
CA GLU A 62 -1.48 13.86 13.60
C GLU A 62 -1.82 14.61 14.88
N VAL A 63 -1.99 15.91 14.78
CA VAL A 63 -2.20 16.74 15.95
C VAL A 63 -3.04 17.93 15.52
N MET A 64 -4.09 18.25 16.29
CA MET A 64 -4.95 19.37 15.96
C MET A 64 -4.20 20.71 16.04
N SER A 65 -4.72 21.71 15.34
CA SER A 65 -4.23 23.08 15.42
C SER A 65 -4.26 23.58 16.87
N ALA A 66 -3.34 24.49 17.17
CA ALA A 66 -3.33 25.23 18.42
C ALA A 66 -4.53 26.19 18.48
N ALA A 67 -4.67 26.95 19.57
CA ALA A 67 -5.62 28.05 19.66
C ALA A 67 -4.87 29.37 19.86
N ILE A 68 -5.28 30.43 19.19
CA ILE A 68 -4.77 31.79 19.43
C ILE A 68 -5.86 32.59 20.15
N VAL A 69 -5.55 33.12 21.33
CA VAL A 69 -6.45 33.97 22.10
C VAL A 69 -5.71 35.24 22.51
N GLY A 70 -6.13 36.36 21.91
CA GLY A 70 -5.43 37.63 22.05
C GLY A 70 -3.96 37.51 21.66
N ASP A 71 -3.08 37.83 22.60
CA ASP A 71 -1.63 37.85 22.38
C ASP A 71 -0.94 36.50 22.71
N ASN A 72 -1.72 35.47 23.03
CA ASN A 72 -1.23 34.16 23.43
C ASN A 72 -1.61 33.08 22.43
N ILE A 73 -0.71 32.12 22.22
CA ILE A 73 -0.96 30.86 21.51
C ILE A 73 -0.88 29.71 22.51
N TYR A 74 -1.83 28.80 22.41
CA TYR A 74 -2.00 27.64 23.29
C TYR A 74 -1.77 26.35 22.50
N ILE A 75 -0.84 25.53 22.96
CA ILE A 75 -0.34 24.36 22.25
C ILE A 75 -0.50 23.13 23.14
N GLN A 76 -1.11 22.09 22.61
CA GLN A 76 -1.33 20.82 23.28
C GLN A 76 -0.26 19.78 22.93
N SER A 77 0.06 18.91 23.90
CA SER A 77 0.93 17.76 23.75
C SER A 77 0.24 16.49 24.28
N SER A 78 0.44 15.40 23.53
CA SER A 78 -0.02 14.07 23.90
C SER A 78 0.70 13.46 25.11
N PHE A 79 1.66 14.18 25.71
CA PHE A 79 2.27 13.87 27.01
C PHE A 79 1.59 14.58 28.20
N GLY A 80 0.37 15.08 28.03
CA GLY A 80 -0.41 15.71 29.12
C GLY A 80 0.12 17.09 29.49
N LYS A 81 0.58 17.85 28.49
CA LYS A 81 1.06 19.22 28.67
C LYS A 81 0.28 20.18 27.79
N LEU A 82 -0.05 21.34 28.34
CA LEU A 82 -0.52 22.50 27.59
C LEU A 82 0.51 23.62 27.77
N TYR A 83 0.88 24.25 26.66
CA TYR A 83 1.83 25.35 26.63
C TYR A 83 1.11 26.63 26.24
N LYS A 84 1.42 27.72 26.91
CA LYS A 84 0.98 29.09 26.58
C LYS A 84 2.23 29.91 26.26
N ILE A 85 2.22 30.54 25.08
CA ILE A 85 3.31 31.37 24.60
C ILE A 85 2.74 32.72 24.18
N ASN A 86 3.33 33.82 24.63
CA ASN A 86 2.99 35.13 24.08
C ASN A 86 3.66 35.29 22.72
N TRP A 87 2.88 35.26 21.63
CA TRP A 87 3.43 35.23 20.28
C TRP A 87 3.98 36.59 19.83
N ARG A 88 3.63 37.69 20.51
CA ARG A 88 4.17 39.02 20.21
C ARG A 88 5.59 39.18 20.72
N THR A 89 5.87 38.74 21.94
CA THR A 89 7.18 38.88 22.59
C THR A 89 8.15 37.75 22.25
N ALA A 90 7.65 36.55 21.91
CA ALA A 90 8.47 35.40 21.55
C ALA A 90 9.41 35.69 20.36
N ALA A 91 10.65 35.21 20.47
CA ALA A 91 11.69 35.36 19.46
C ALA A 91 12.68 34.17 19.49
N GLY A 92 13.07 33.67 18.31
CA GLY A 92 14.06 32.59 18.19
C GLY A 92 13.53 31.22 18.66
N ASN A 93 14.40 30.43 19.31
CA ASN A 93 14.04 29.11 19.82
C ASN A 93 13.39 29.20 21.21
N MET A 94 12.10 28.90 21.29
CA MET A 94 11.33 28.97 22.54
C MET A 94 11.35 27.67 23.35
N SER A 95 11.96 26.58 22.86
CA SER A 95 11.89 25.26 23.52
C SER A 95 12.47 25.19 24.93
N GLU A 96 13.42 26.07 25.26
CA GLU A 96 14.06 26.16 26.57
C GLU A 96 13.78 27.51 27.25
N SER A 97 12.83 28.29 26.73
CA SER A 97 12.53 29.62 27.25
C SER A 97 11.66 29.57 28.51
N GLU A 98 12.02 30.36 29.52
CA GLU A 98 11.21 30.56 30.74
C GLU A 98 9.91 31.34 30.47
N GLU A 99 9.78 31.98 29.30
CA GLU A 99 8.56 32.69 28.89
C GLU A 99 7.41 31.74 28.50
N VAL A 100 7.68 30.44 28.35
CA VAL A 100 6.67 29.43 28.04
C VAL A 100 5.99 28.97 29.32
N THR A 101 4.74 29.41 29.53
CA THR A 101 3.92 28.91 30.63
C THR A 101 3.48 27.49 30.29
N THR A 102 3.77 26.53 31.16
CA THR A 102 3.45 25.11 30.93
C THR A 102 2.56 24.59 32.04
N PHE A 103 1.40 24.08 31.67
CA PHE A 103 0.62 23.22 32.55
C PHE A 103 1.23 21.82 32.52
N TYR A 104 1.64 21.34 33.70
CA TYR A 104 2.18 20.00 33.90
C TYR A 104 1.10 19.13 34.55
N GLY A 105 0.38 18.35 33.74
CA GLY A 105 -0.56 17.40 34.30
C GLY A 105 -1.57 16.86 33.31
N VAL A 106 -1.78 15.55 33.38
CA VAL A 106 -3.09 15.01 33.71
C VAL A 106 -2.87 14.50 35.13
N PRO A 107 -3.44 15.11 36.19
CA PRO A 107 -3.35 14.47 37.48
C PRO A 107 -3.96 13.08 37.31
N ALA A 108 -3.27 12.04 37.77
CA ALA A 108 -3.83 10.71 37.90
C ALA A 108 -4.99 10.78 38.91
N VAL A 109 -6.10 11.36 38.51
CA VAL A 109 -7.31 11.50 39.31
C VAL A 109 -8.16 10.31 38.94
N HIS A 110 -8.23 9.41 39.91
CA HIS A 110 -8.91 8.12 39.91
C HIS A 110 -8.17 6.98 39.19
N SER A 111 -7.41 6.23 39.99
CA SER A 111 -7.05 4.83 39.78
C SER A 111 -8.24 3.90 39.52
N ASP A 112 -9.47 4.43 39.60
CA ASP A 112 -10.73 3.74 39.38
C ASP A 112 -11.33 4.05 37.99
N VAL A 113 -10.68 4.91 37.19
CA VAL A 113 -11.07 5.13 35.78
C VAL A 113 -10.66 3.90 35.00
N VAL A 114 -11.65 3.07 34.70
CA VAL A 114 -11.53 1.99 33.71
C VAL A 114 -11.22 2.66 32.38
N ILE A 115 -9.95 2.67 31.98
CA ILE A 115 -9.58 2.92 30.59
C ILE A 115 -10.31 1.83 29.79
N PRO A 116 -11.24 2.17 28.88
CA PRO A 116 -11.85 1.16 28.04
C PRO A 116 -10.70 0.43 27.32
N ASN A 117 -10.61 -0.89 27.46
CA ASN A 117 -9.58 -1.72 26.81
C ASN A 117 -9.66 -1.71 25.27
N GLU A 118 -10.48 -0.84 24.70
CA GLU A 118 -10.97 -0.88 23.34
C GLU A 118 -10.45 0.34 22.58
N VAL A 119 -9.15 0.36 22.30
CA VAL A 119 -8.65 1.15 21.18
C VAL A 119 -8.95 0.33 19.91
N PRO A 120 -9.73 0.86 18.95
CA PRO A 120 -10.03 0.14 17.71
C PRO A 120 -8.75 -0.31 16.98
N GLU A 121 -8.77 -1.53 16.41
CA GLU A 121 -7.67 -2.05 15.57
C GLU A 121 -7.29 -1.04 14.48
N GLY A 122 -6.03 -0.62 14.44
CA GLY A 122 -5.52 0.36 13.46
C GLY A 122 -5.13 1.70 14.05
N ILE A 123 -5.58 2.04 15.27
CA ILE A 123 -5.12 3.25 15.96
C ILE A 123 -4.02 2.88 16.96
N GLN A 124 -2.76 3.23 16.67
CA GLN A 124 -1.64 2.97 17.57
C GLN A 124 -1.58 3.97 18.74
N TRP A 125 -2.63 4.05 19.57
CA TRP A 125 -2.52 4.74 20.86
C TRP A 125 -1.74 3.85 21.81
N LYS A 126 -0.50 4.23 22.14
CA LYS A 126 0.31 3.49 23.10
C LYS A 126 -0.32 3.57 24.49
N LYS A 127 -0.15 2.50 25.28
CA LYS A 127 -0.65 2.30 26.65
C LYS A 127 -0.22 3.35 27.71
N ASN A 128 0.40 4.47 27.30
CA ASN A 128 0.91 5.56 28.15
C ASN A 128 0.69 6.97 27.52
N SER A 129 -0.21 7.11 26.53
CA SER A 129 -0.52 8.42 25.93
C SER A 129 -1.79 9.01 26.55
N ASP A 130 -1.69 9.51 27.78
CA ASP A 130 -2.84 10.09 28.51
C ASP A 130 -3.03 11.58 28.22
N GLY A 131 -2.35 12.14 27.22
CA GLY A 131 -2.32 13.58 27.00
C GLY A 131 -3.46 14.18 26.18
N PHE A 132 -3.35 15.49 25.97
CA PHE A 132 -4.33 16.29 25.24
C PHE A 132 -4.25 16.07 23.72
N THR A 133 -5.41 15.87 23.07
CA THR A 133 -5.52 15.60 21.63
C THR A 133 -5.95 16.81 20.81
N SER A 134 -6.72 17.72 21.41
CA SER A 134 -7.33 18.87 20.75
C SER A 134 -7.47 20.06 21.69
N ILE A 135 -7.63 21.26 21.13
CA ILE A 135 -7.86 22.49 21.88
C ILE A 135 -8.88 23.37 21.18
N SER A 136 -9.84 23.87 21.93
CA SER A 136 -10.88 24.80 21.46
C SER A 136 -11.00 25.96 22.43
N TYR A 137 -11.43 27.11 21.94
CA TYR A 137 -11.62 28.30 22.76
C TYR A 137 -12.96 28.96 22.43
N ASN A 138 -13.71 29.34 23.45
CA ASN A 138 -14.89 30.18 23.32
C ASN A 138 -15.13 30.96 24.63
N SER A 139 -15.43 32.25 24.52
CA SER A 139 -15.84 33.16 25.61
C SER A 139 -15.05 32.98 26.93
N GLY A 140 -13.73 33.07 26.85
CA GLY A 140 -12.83 33.06 28.02
C GLY A 140 -12.42 31.68 28.55
N VAL A 141 -12.94 30.59 27.98
CA VAL A 141 -12.63 29.23 28.40
C VAL A 141 -11.90 28.48 27.29
N ILE A 142 -10.83 27.79 27.67
CA ILE A 142 -10.09 26.86 26.81
C ILE A 142 -10.53 25.45 27.17
N VAL A 143 -11.04 24.70 26.20
CA VAL A 143 -11.40 23.29 26.39
C VAL A 143 -10.40 22.41 25.66
N SER A 144 -9.95 21.34 26.31
CA SER A 144 -9.07 20.35 25.73
C SER A 144 -9.55 18.95 26.04
N LYS A 145 -9.57 18.08 25.03
CA LYS A 145 -9.90 16.65 25.19
C LYS A 145 -8.63 15.83 25.39
N GLY A 146 -8.69 14.86 26.29
CA GLY A 146 -7.66 13.84 26.51
C GLY A 146 -8.02 12.53 25.82
N VAL A 147 -7.01 11.74 25.45
CA VAL A 147 -7.18 10.45 24.74
C VAL A 147 -8.15 9.52 25.47
N THR A 148 -8.15 9.55 26.80
CA THR A 148 -8.98 8.70 27.68
C THR A 148 -10.46 9.10 27.76
N GLY A 149 -10.90 10.08 26.97
CA GLY A 149 -12.27 10.60 27.03
C GLY A 149 -12.50 11.68 28.07
N LEU A 150 -11.45 12.09 28.78
CA LEU A 150 -11.50 13.14 29.79
C LEU A 150 -11.43 14.51 29.12
N ILE A 151 -12.38 15.38 29.43
CA ILE A 151 -12.49 16.73 28.86
C ILE A 151 -12.18 17.73 29.96
N TYR A 152 -11.27 18.66 29.69
CA TYR A 152 -10.84 19.67 30.64
C TYR A 152 -11.21 21.07 30.15
N ALA A 153 -11.65 21.91 31.06
CA ALA A 153 -11.74 23.35 30.85
C ALA A 153 -10.67 24.08 31.66
N PHE A 154 -10.06 25.09 31.04
CA PHE A 154 -9.04 25.94 31.62
C PHE A 154 -9.41 27.41 31.43
N ASP A 155 -8.93 28.25 32.34
CA ASP A 155 -8.88 29.68 32.09
C ASP A 155 -7.71 30.03 31.13
N LEU A 156 -7.59 31.32 30.81
CA LEU A 156 -6.54 31.81 29.91
C LEU A 156 -5.12 31.73 30.50
N ASP A 157 -4.98 31.47 31.79
CA ASP A 157 -3.70 31.27 32.47
C ASP A 157 -3.37 29.78 32.66
N LEU A 158 -4.14 28.89 32.02
CA LEU A 158 -4.02 27.43 32.10
C LEU A 158 -4.32 26.86 33.50
N ASN A 159 -5.09 27.58 34.33
CA ASN A 159 -5.62 27.01 35.56
C ASN A 159 -6.86 26.16 35.22
N PRO A 160 -6.95 24.91 35.70
CA PRO A 160 -8.11 24.07 35.46
C PRO A 160 -9.35 24.63 36.17
N ILE A 161 -10.46 24.74 35.44
CA ILE A 161 -11.76 25.15 35.95
C ILE A 161 -12.56 23.91 36.36
N TRP A 162 -12.69 22.94 35.46
CA TRP A 162 -13.39 21.67 35.68
C TRP A 162 -12.85 20.57 34.75
N SER A 163 -13.22 19.33 35.05
CA SER A 163 -12.98 18.17 34.19
C SER A 163 -14.20 17.26 34.14
N CYS A 164 -14.51 16.68 32.98
CA CYS A 164 -15.66 15.80 32.75
C CYS A 164 -15.21 14.51 32.04
N GLN A 165 -15.49 13.35 32.65
CA GLN A 165 -15.18 12.04 32.06
C GLN A 165 -16.33 11.58 31.16
N THR A 166 -16.03 11.25 29.91
CA THR A 166 -16.98 10.63 28.99
C THR A 166 -16.76 9.12 28.89
N GLY A 167 -17.69 8.38 28.27
CA GLY A 167 -17.63 6.92 28.17
C GLY A 167 -16.74 6.37 27.04
N GLY A 168 -16.19 7.22 26.17
CA GLY A 168 -15.44 6.82 24.97
C GLY A 168 -14.07 7.48 24.87
N VAL A 169 -13.24 7.04 23.93
CA VAL A 169 -11.90 7.62 23.70
C VAL A 169 -11.96 8.79 22.71
N SER A 170 -11.12 9.81 22.91
CA SER A 170 -11.04 10.97 22.02
C SER A 170 -9.93 10.82 21.00
N TYR A 171 -10.26 11.01 19.73
CA TYR A 171 -9.28 11.21 18.66
C TYR A 171 -8.87 12.70 18.58
N THR A 172 -8.16 13.09 17.52
CA THR A 172 -7.68 14.47 17.30
C THR A 172 -8.78 15.48 16.97
N TYR A 173 -10.05 15.06 16.92
CA TYR A 173 -11.20 15.95 16.73
C TYR A 173 -11.39 16.89 17.91
N ALA A 174 -11.67 18.17 17.64
CA ALA A 174 -11.97 19.16 18.68
C ALA A 174 -13.28 18.88 19.42
N ALA A 175 -13.44 19.48 20.60
CA ALA A 175 -14.79 19.76 21.11
C ALA A 175 -15.31 21.06 20.48
N SER A 176 -16.59 21.12 20.18
CA SER A 176 -17.23 22.38 19.79
C SER A 176 -17.80 23.07 21.02
N ILE A 177 -17.75 24.40 21.07
CA ILE A 177 -18.12 25.17 22.26
C ILE A 177 -18.97 26.36 21.81
N ASP A 178 -20.15 26.52 22.40
CA ASP A 178 -20.95 27.74 22.31
C ASP A 178 -20.94 28.48 23.66
N ASP A 179 -21.87 29.40 23.87
CA ASP A 179 -21.91 30.18 25.10
C ASP A 179 -22.32 29.36 26.34
N ASP A 180 -23.09 28.29 26.16
CA ASP A 180 -23.67 27.50 27.26
C ASP A 180 -23.02 26.12 27.42
N TYR A 181 -22.61 25.50 26.32
CA TYR A 181 -22.31 24.08 26.24
C TYR A 181 -21.00 23.74 25.54
N VAL A 182 -20.46 22.59 25.91
CA VAL A 182 -19.36 21.91 25.24
C VAL A 182 -19.90 20.62 24.63
N TYR A 183 -19.70 20.47 23.31
CA TYR A 183 -20.12 19.32 22.51
C TYR A 183 -18.92 18.47 22.16
N ALA A 184 -18.97 17.18 22.51
CA ALA A 184 -17.86 16.27 22.28
C ALA A 184 -18.30 14.94 21.68
N GLY A 185 -17.89 14.70 20.43
CA GLY A 185 -17.94 13.38 19.81
C GLY A 185 -16.78 12.50 20.27
N GLN A 186 -17.07 11.21 20.48
CA GLN A 186 -16.13 10.19 20.94
C GLN A 186 -16.09 8.95 20.03
N PHE A 187 -15.07 8.09 20.21
CA PHE A 187 -14.83 6.88 19.41
C PHE A 187 -15.63 5.64 19.85
N ASN A 188 -16.52 5.81 20.81
CA ASN A 188 -17.57 4.87 21.14
C ASN A 188 -18.89 5.18 20.40
N GLY A 189 -18.93 6.14 19.47
CA GLY A 189 -20.13 6.43 18.68
C GLY A 189 -21.09 7.44 19.28
N HIS A 190 -20.72 8.06 20.39
CA HIS A 190 -21.59 8.95 21.17
C HIS A 190 -21.20 10.43 21.05
N LEU A 191 -22.21 11.28 21.16
CA LEU A 191 -22.13 12.72 21.33
C LEU A 191 -22.48 13.09 22.78
N TYR A 192 -21.58 13.78 23.45
CA TYR A 192 -21.75 14.27 24.81
C TYR A 192 -21.99 15.78 24.81
N ILE A 193 -23.00 16.24 25.56
CA ILE A 193 -23.25 17.67 25.81
C ILE A 193 -22.98 17.97 27.28
N ILE A 194 -22.08 18.90 27.52
CA ILE A 194 -21.54 19.23 28.84
C ILE A 194 -21.81 20.70 29.13
N ASP A 195 -22.24 21.00 30.35
CA ASP A 195 -22.38 22.38 30.82
C ASP A 195 -21.02 23.07 30.87
N LYS A 196 -20.86 24.18 30.14
CA LYS A 196 -19.58 24.89 30.05
C LYS A 196 -19.17 25.54 31.36
N LYS A 197 -20.11 25.87 32.24
CA LYS A 197 -19.87 26.61 33.48
C LYS A 197 -19.26 25.72 34.56
N ASP A 198 -19.77 24.51 34.73
CA ASP A 198 -19.35 23.61 35.81
C ASP A 198 -18.88 22.22 35.37
N GLY A 199 -18.97 21.89 34.07
CA GLY A 199 -18.52 20.62 33.52
C GLY A 199 -19.48 19.45 33.73
N THR A 200 -20.71 19.71 34.19
CA THR A 200 -21.73 18.67 34.37
C THR A 200 -22.10 18.05 33.02
N LEU A 201 -22.07 16.71 32.91
CA LEU A 201 -22.57 16.02 31.74
C LEU A 201 -24.11 16.09 31.71
N LEU A 202 -24.68 16.80 30.73
CA LEU A 202 -26.11 17.05 30.63
C LEU A 202 -26.83 16.07 29.72
N TYR A 203 -26.17 15.62 28.65
CA TYR A 203 -26.77 14.73 27.67
C TYR A 203 -25.75 13.78 27.04
N ASP A 204 -26.19 12.55 26.77
CA ASP A 204 -25.41 11.50 26.11
C ASP A 204 -26.27 10.91 24.98
N GLN A 205 -25.93 11.25 23.74
CA GLN A 205 -26.63 10.81 22.54
C GLN A 205 -25.79 9.77 21.80
N LYS A 206 -26.34 8.56 21.66
CA LYS A 206 -25.78 7.59 20.70
C LYS A 206 -26.07 8.07 19.28
N VAL A 207 -25.04 8.34 18.51
CA VAL A 207 -25.16 8.72 17.09
C VAL A 207 -25.00 7.47 16.22
N TYR A 208 -23.88 6.76 16.35
CA TYR A 208 -23.63 5.55 15.56
C TYR A 208 -22.64 4.60 16.24
N GLU A 209 -23.00 3.33 16.36
CA GLU A 209 -22.15 2.29 16.93
C GLU A 209 -22.16 1.03 16.07
N LYS A 210 -20.99 0.40 15.94
CA LYS A 210 -20.81 -0.89 15.30
C LYS A 210 -20.15 -1.85 16.28
N LYS A 211 -20.73 -3.04 16.43
CA LYS A 211 -20.17 -4.09 17.26
C LYS A 211 -19.25 -4.98 16.44
N LYS A 212 -18.00 -5.15 16.88
CA LYS A 212 -17.02 -6.07 16.28
C LYS A 212 -16.44 -6.98 17.36
N GLY A 213 -16.99 -8.18 17.48
CA GLY A 213 -16.67 -9.11 18.58
C GLY A 213 -17.26 -8.63 19.91
N GLU A 214 -16.41 -8.47 20.93
CA GLU A 214 -16.80 -7.91 22.23
C GLU A 214 -16.78 -6.37 22.24
N SER A 215 -16.10 -5.74 21.27
CA SER A 215 -15.87 -4.29 21.28
C SER A 215 -16.88 -3.47 20.48
N ILE A 216 -17.10 -2.24 20.96
CA ILE A 216 -17.98 -1.24 20.35
C ILE A 216 -17.13 -0.15 19.72
N THR A 217 -17.32 0.12 18.44
CA THR A 217 -16.59 1.16 17.71
C THR A 217 -17.55 2.10 16.99
N GLY A 218 -17.22 3.38 16.96
CA GLY A 218 -17.97 4.38 16.19
C GLY A 218 -17.34 5.75 16.37
N SER A 219 -17.16 6.54 15.32
CA SER A 219 -16.53 7.85 15.43
C SER A 219 -17.56 8.94 15.15
N VAL A 220 -17.81 9.79 16.14
CA VAL A 220 -18.54 11.05 15.93
C VAL A 220 -17.51 12.14 15.67
N CYS A 221 -17.57 12.72 14.47
CA CYS A 221 -16.62 13.74 14.04
C CYS A 221 -16.99 15.13 14.63
N PRO A 222 -16.19 16.19 14.41
CA PRO A 222 -16.46 17.51 14.98
C PRO A 222 -17.86 18.04 14.66
N ILE A 223 -18.46 18.68 15.66
CA ILE A 223 -19.86 19.12 15.61
C ILE A 223 -19.93 20.57 15.12
N ALA A 224 -20.67 20.82 14.05
CA ALA A 224 -21.09 22.16 13.67
C ALA A 224 -22.27 22.60 14.56
N VAL A 225 -22.05 23.60 15.41
CA VAL A 225 -23.12 24.25 16.18
C VAL A 225 -23.65 25.43 15.37
N MET A 226 -24.97 25.49 15.20
CA MET A 226 -25.65 26.40 14.29
C MET A 226 -26.86 27.02 14.99
N GLU A 227 -27.12 28.30 14.77
CA GLU A 227 -28.32 28.97 15.26
C GLU A 227 -29.10 29.53 14.07
N TRP A 228 -30.39 29.22 14.00
CA TRP A 228 -31.25 29.65 12.91
C TRP A 228 -32.70 29.77 13.38
N ASN A 229 -33.37 30.89 13.05
CA ASN A 229 -34.72 31.22 13.49
C ASN A 229 -34.96 31.11 15.02
N GLY A 230 -33.93 31.32 15.83
CA GLY A 230 -33.98 31.22 17.29
C GLY A 230 -33.89 29.80 17.83
N ASP A 231 -33.72 28.80 16.96
CA ASP A 231 -33.45 27.41 17.33
C ASP A 231 -31.96 27.08 17.15
N ARG A 232 -31.45 26.15 17.96
CA ARG A 232 -30.07 25.65 17.87
C ARG A 232 -30.03 24.28 17.23
N TYR A 233 -29.06 24.07 16.35
CA TYR A 233 -28.86 22.85 15.58
C TYR A 233 -27.42 22.35 15.69
N LEU A 234 -27.26 21.02 15.62
CA LEU A 234 -25.99 20.30 15.66
C LEU A 234 -25.87 19.47 14.39
N GLY A 235 -24.93 19.81 13.51
CA GLY A 235 -24.60 19.02 12.32
C GLY A 235 -23.29 18.28 12.48
N MET A 236 -23.22 17.00 12.12
CA MET A 236 -21.98 16.22 12.22
C MET A 236 -21.93 15.07 11.22
N ALA A 237 -20.71 14.71 10.82
CA ALA A 237 -20.43 13.44 10.16
C ALA A 237 -20.08 12.37 11.19
N PHE A 238 -20.31 11.10 10.86
CA PHE A 238 -19.91 9.96 11.67
C PHE A 238 -19.41 8.78 10.82
N ASN A 239 -18.67 7.84 11.42
CA ASN A 239 -18.21 6.62 10.78
C ASN A 239 -18.08 5.45 11.77
N ASP A 240 -17.71 4.26 11.29
CA ASP A 240 -17.60 3.04 12.11
C ASP A 240 -16.37 2.93 13.03
N GLY A 241 -15.59 4.00 13.17
CA GLY A 241 -14.51 4.08 14.16
C GLY A 241 -13.19 3.44 13.74
N LEU A 242 -13.04 3.05 12.47
CA LEU A 242 -11.83 2.42 11.94
C LEU A 242 -10.85 3.41 11.27
N VAL A 243 -11.02 4.72 11.48
CA VAL A 243 -10.18 5.80 10.96
C VAL A 243 -9.98 5.65 9.44
N MET A 244 -8.75 5.46 8.94
CA MET A 244 -8.46 5.36 7.51
C MET A 244 -9.03 4.09 6.86
N SER A 245 -9.43 3.10 7.67
CA SER A 245 -10.05 1.86 7.20
C SER A 245 -11.57 1.89 7.32
N ALA A 246 -12.18 3.02 7.68
CA ALA A 246 -13.62 3.14 7.85
C ALA A 246 -14.37 2.77 6.57
N GLN A 247 -15.40 1.94 6.74
CA GLN A 247 -16.21 1.41 5.63
C GLN A 247 -17.61 2.00 5.61
N ILE A 248 -18.09 2.44 6.77
CA ILE A 248 -19.43 3.02 6.93
C ILE A 248 -19.26 4.47 7.36
N TYR A 249 -20.00 5.36 6.71
CA TYR A 249 -20.02 6.79 6.98
C TYR A 249 -21.47 7.28 6.98
N GLY A 250 -21.71 8.41 7.62
CA GLY A 250 -23.02 9.04 7.64
C GLY A 250 -22.97 10.49 8.10
N ILE A 251 -24.14 11.13 8.04
CA ILE A 251 -24.37 12.50 8.51
C ILE A 251 -25.61 12.52 9.38
N ALA A 252 -25.54 13.27 10.47
CA ALA A 252 -26.67 13.54 11.35
C ALA A 252 -26.83 15.05 11.58
N ILE A 253 -28.09 15.51 11.62
CA ILE A 253 -28.48 16.85 12.07
C ILE A 253 -29.50 16.68 13.20
N TYR A 254 -29.20 17.29 14.34
CA TYR A 254 -30.10 17.35 15.48
C TYR A 254 -30.49 18.80 15.78
N LYS A 255 -31.73 19.02 16.20
CA LYS A 255 -32.20 20.27 16.80
C LYS A 255 -32.16 20.13 18.32
N ILE A 256 -31.63 21.13 19.02
CA ILE A 256 -31.61 21.16 20.49
C ILE A 256 -32.99 21.60 21.00
N ILE A 257 -33.54 20.84 21.94
CA ILE A 257 -34.76 21.17 22.68
C ILE A 257 -34.36 21.51 24.12
N ASP A 258 -34.71 22.72 24.57
CA ASP A 258 -34.42 23.21 25.92
C ASP A 258 -35.70 23.71 26.62
N ASN A 259 -36.67 22.80 26.82
CA ASN A 259 -37.98 23.07 27.40
C ASN A 259 -38.13 22.45 28.81
N GLY A 260 -37.21 22.74 29.71
CA GLY A 260 -37.19 22.19 31.09
C GLY A 260 -36.36 20.91 31.27
N GLY A 261 -35.58 20.56 30.24
CA GLY A 261 -34.58 19.49 30.21
C GLY A 261 -33.94 19.46 28.81
N LEU A 262 -32.62 19.30 28.75
CA LEU A 262 -31.88 19.28 27.49
C LEU A 262 -32.19 18.00 26.71
N GLY A 263 -32.56 18.13 25.44
CA GLY A 263 -32.82 17.02 24.53
C GLY A 263 -32.41 17.32 23.10
N LEU A 264 -32.33 16.27 22.27
CA LEU A 264 -32.07 16.37 20.84
C LEU A 264 -33.23 15.78 20.04
N GLU A 265 -33.69 16.51 19.04
CA GLU A 265 -34.64 16.05 18.02
C GLU A 265 -33.89 15.79 16.72
N GLU A 266 -34.04 14.60 16.15
CA GLU A 266 -33.42 14.25 14.87
C GLU A 266 -34.14 14.98 13.72
N VAL A 267 -33.40 15.82 13.03
CA VAL A 267 -33.86 16.51 11.81
C VAL A 267 -33.51 15.69 10.59
N TYR A 268 -32.30 15.12 10.58
CA TYR A 268 -31.80 14.31 9.48
C TYR A 268 -30.82 13.26 9.99
N TYR A 269 -30.90 12.05 9.45
CA TYR A 269 -29.93 11.00 9.67
C TYR A 269 -29.81 10.15 8.41
N SER A 270 -28.58 9.95 7.92
CA SER A 270 -28.30 9.03 6.81
C SER A 270 -27.02 8.25 7.08
N GLU A 271 -27.08 6.95 6.81
CA GLU A 271 -25.99 5.99 6.95
C GLU A 271 -25.74 5.31 5.59
N SER A 272 -24.49 5.31 5.14
CA SER A 272 -24.00 4.65 3.92
C SER A 272 -24.55 5.14 2.57
N GLU A 273 -25.63 5.92 2.52
CA GLU A 273 -26.22 6.40 1.26
C GLU A 273 -25.32 7.39 0.51
N LEU A 274 -24.43 8.07 1.23
CA LEU A 274 -23.53 9.10 0.69
C LEU A 274 -22.13 8.57 0.36
N GLY A 275 -21.89 7.27 0.52
CA GLY A 275 -20.54 6.68 0.45
C GLY A 275 -19.63 7.23 1.54
N SER A 276 -18.33 7.47 1.24
CA SER A 276 -17.44 8.12 2.21
C SER A 276 -17.77 9.59 2.36
N VAL A 277 -17.73 10.13 3.57
CA VAL A 277 -18.04 11.53 3.89
C VAL A 277 -16.85 12.18 4.60
N SER A 278 -16.57 13.46 4.33
CA SER A 278 -15.57 14.21 5.09
C SER A 278 -15.94 14.28 6.57
N GLY A 279 -14.97 14.11 7.46
CA GLY A 279 -15.20 14.20 8.91
C GLY A 279 -15.66 15.59 9.37
N TYR A 280 -15.49 16.63 8.56
CA TYR A 280 -15.94 17.99 8.86
C TYR A 280 -17.09 18.39 7.95
N VAL A 281 -18.04 19.12 8.52
CA VAL A 281 -19.15 19.75 7.81
C VAL A 281 -19.04 21.26 7.93
N THR A 282 -19.54 21.99 6.93
CA THR A 282 -19.37 23.44 6.81
C THR A 282 -20.72 24.12 6.94
N PRO A 283 -21.00 24.86 8.02
CA PRO A 283 -22.22 25.66 8.13
C PRO A 283 -22.24 26.75 7.06
N VAL A 284 -23.37 26.90 6.38
CA VAL A 284 -23.58 27.96 5.39
C VAL A 284 -24.98 28.54 5.59
N PHE A 285 -25.02 29.87 5.68
CA PHE A 285 -26.25 30.65 5.81
C PHE A 285 -26.27 31.72 4.72
N THR A 286 -27.30 31.66 3.89
CA THR A 286 -27.60 32.61 2.81
C THR A 286 -29.08 32.93 2.84
N ASP A 287 -29.53 33.92 2.05
CA ASP A 287 -30.95 34.28 1.99
C ASP A 287 -31.85 33.10 1.57
N ASP A 288 -31.33 32.17 0.76
CA ASP A 288 -32.07 31.04 0.19
C ASP A 288 -31.73 29.67 0.81
N PHE A 289 -30.75 29.59 1.72
CA PHE A 289 -30.31 28.31 2.30
C PHE A 289 -29.71 28.49 3.70
N ALA A 290 -30.16 27.65 4.63
CA ALA A 290 -29.56 27.47 5.95
C ALA A 290 -29.29 25.98 6.18
N GLY A 291 -28.04 25.61 6.42
CA GLY A 291 -27.67 24.21 6.57
C GLY A 291 -26.17 23.95 6.54
N ILE A 292 -25.81 22.73 6.16
CA ILE A 292 -24.41 22.28 6.09
C ILE A 292 -24.03 21.83 4.68
N TYR A 293 -22.79 22.11 4.31
CA TYR A 293 -22.12 21.55 3.13
C TYR A 293 -21.07 20.53 3.56
N PHE A 294 -20.87 19.51 2.75
CA PHE A 294 -19.90 18.45 2.99
C PHE A 294 -19.42 17.85 1.68
N SER A 295 -18.25 17.24 1.71
CA SER A 295 -17.81 16.38 0.61
C SER A 295 -18.18 14.93 0.89
N CYS A 296 -18.60 14.22 -0.16
CA CYS A 296 -18.94 12.81 -0.08
C CYS A 296 -18.52 12.04 -1.34
N ASN A 297 -18.68 10.73 -1.35
CA ASN A 297 -18.34 9.86 -2.48
C ASN A 297 -19.52 8.92 -2.81
N LYS A 298 -20.63 9.51 -3.24
CA LYS A 298 -21.84 8.78 -3.58
C LYS A 298 -21.62 7.98 -4.87
N ASP A 299 -21.97 6.69 -4.85
CA ASP A 299 -21.82 5.78 -6.00
C ASP A 299 -20.39 5.75 -6.59
N ALA A 300 -19.37 5.81 -5.71
CA ALA A 300 -17.94 5.89 -6.07
C ALA A 300 -17.55 7.12 -6.92
N THR A 301 -18.43 8.13 -6.98
CA THR A 301 -18.14 9.42 -7.59
C THR A 301 -18.00 10.51 -6.53
N PRO A 302 -16.80 11.12 -6.37
CA PRO A 302 -16.63 12.20 -5.42
C PRO A 302 -17.55 13.38 -5.72
N THR A 303 -18.09 14.01 -4.69
CA THR A 303 -19.27 14.86 -4.84
C THR A 303 -19.34 15.88 -3.71
N VAL A 304 -19.97 17.03 -3.98
CA VAL A 304 -20.36 17.99 -2.94
C VAL A 304 -21.86 17.89 -2.69
N GLY A 305 -22.22 17.68 -1.42
CA GLY A 305 -23.61 17.67 -0.96
C GLY A 305 -23.89 18.82 -0.01
N ARG A 306 -25.17 19.20 0.09
CA ARG A 306 -25.69 20.08 1.12
C ARG A 306 -26.95 19.51 1.74
N ILE A 307 -27.16 19.74 3.03
CA ILE A 307 -28.39 19.38 3.74
C ILE A 307 -28.91 20.62 4.45
N SER A 308 -30.19 20.95 4.23
CA SER A 308 -30.84 22.07 4.92
C SER A 308 -31.17 21.74 6.38
N LEU A 309 -31.39 22.76 7.23
CA LEU A 309 -31.80 22.57 8.63
C LEU A 309 -33.25 22.06 8.78
N GLU A 310 -33.97 21.91 7.68
CA GLU A 310 -35.26 21.21 7.58
C GLU A 310 -35.12 19.76 7.13
N GLY A 311 -33.89 19.31 6.83
CA GLY A 311 -33.58 17.92 6.45
C GLY A 311 -33.63 17.64 4.94
N GLU A 312 -33.64 18.67 4.09
CA GLU A 312 -33.61 18.48 2.64
C GLU A 312 -32.17 18.25 2.14
N LEU A 313 -31.88 17.03 1.68
CA LEU A 313 -30.59 16.67 1.06
C LEU A 313 -30.58 17.03 -0.42
N GLU A 314 -29.55 17.74 -0.86
CA GLU A 314 -29.26 18.02 -2.25
C GLU A 314 -27.82 17.65 -2.61
N ILE A 315 -27.65 16.96 -3.73
CA ILE A 315 -26.35 16.64 -4.31
C ILE A 315 -26.06 17.61 -5.45
N LEU A 316 -25.05 18.46 -5.28
CA LEU A 316 -24.84 19.64 -6.13
C LEU A 316 -23.95 19.37 -7.34
N SER A 317 -22.88 18.58 -7.18
CA SER A 317 -21.94 18.29 -8.27
C SER A 317 -21.23 16.96 -8.09
N THR A 318 -21.24 16.13 -9.13
CA THR A 318 -20.42 14.92 -9.26
C THR A 318 -19.08 15.30 -9.90
N ASN A 319 -18.00 15.28 -9.13
CA ASN A 319 -16.65 15.64 -9.56
C ASN A 319 -15.71 14.43 -9.46
N ASN A 320 -14.77 14.24 -10.39
CA ASN A 320 -13.88 13.07 -10.34
C ASN A 320 -12.68 13.25 -9.38
N TYR A 321 -12.93 13.83 -8.20
CA TYR A 321 -11.89 14.29 -7.29
C TYR A 321 -12.06 13.83 -5.84
N VAL A 322 -11.14 12.98 -5.37
CA VAL A 322 -11.16 12.53 -3.98
C VAL A 322 -10.78 13.70 -3.05
N THR A 323 -11.74 14.17 -2.27
CA THR A 323 -11.55 15.16 -1.19
C THR A 323 -11.85 14.48 0.14
N HIS A 324 -10.89 14.53 1.07
CA HIS A 324 -11.09 14.09 2.45
C HIS A 324 -11.09 15.26 3.45
N SER A 325 -10.81 16.48 2.98
CA SER A 325 -10.81 17.70 3.78
C SER A 325 -12.21 18.27 3.96
N ALA A 326 -12.38 19.14 4.97
CA ALA A 326 -13.55 20.01 5.02
C ALA A 326 -13.61 20.93 3.80
N LEU A 327 -14.81 21.36 3.47
CA LEU A 327 -15.01 22.49 2.56
C LEU A 327 -14.75 23.78 3.33
N MET A 328 -14.09 24.74 2.71
CA MET A 328 -13.89 26.06 3.32
C MET A 328 -14.85 27.06 2.67
N LEU A 329 -15.76 27.65 3.46
CA LEU A 329 -16.55 28.79 3.00
C LEU A 329 -15.67 30.04 2.99
N VAL A 330 -15.60 30.72 1.85
CA VAL A 330 -14.82 31.94 1.67
C VAL A 330 -15.77 33.10 1.43
N ASN A 331 -15.74 34.10 2.32
CA ASN A 331 -16.56 35.31 2.28
C ASN A 331 -18.07 35.10 2.14
N GLY A 332 -18.58 33.88 2.38
CA GLY A 332 -19.99 33.55 2.16
C GLY A 332 -20.38 33.38 0.68
N GLU A 333 -19.42 33.38 -0.25
CA GLU A 333 -19.70 33.41 -1.69
C GLU A 333 -19.38 32.10 -2.41
N TYR A 334 -18.34 31.39 -1.97
CA TYR A 334 -17.87 30.17 -2.61
C TYR A 334 -17.18 29.23 -1.64
N LEU A 335 -17.04 27.97 -2.03
CA LEU A 335 -16.42 26.90 -1.29
C LEU A 335 -15.06 26.54 -1.90
N VAL A 336 -14.08 26.26 -1.07
CA VAL A 336 -12.77 25.77 -1.48
C VAL A 336 -12.54 24.37 -0.92
N ALA A 337 -12.11 23.45 -1.76
CA ALA A 337 -11.81 22.07 -1.38
C ALA A 337 -10.38 21.69 -1.76
N THR A 338 -9.67 21.06 -0.83
CA THR A 338 -8.36 20.46 -1.10
C THR A 338 -8.52 18.98 -1.44
N SER A 339 -7.85 18.53 -2.51
CA SER A 339 -7.82 17.11 -2.84
C SER A 339 -6.84 16.37 -1.92
N TYR A 340 -7.17 15.13 -1.59
CA TYR A 340 -6.29 14.29 -0.77
C TYR A 340 -5.05 13.81 -1.53
N ASN A 341 -5.23 13.45 -2.81
CA ASN A 341 -4.19 12.80 -3.60
C ASN A 341 -3.04 13.75 -3.95
N THR A 342 -1.86 13.18 -4.11
CA THR A 342 -0.66 13.92 -4.49
C THR A 342 -0.83 14.60 -5.85
N GLY A 343 -0.45 15.87 -5.91
CA GLY A 343 -0.34 16.62 -7.18
C GLY A 343 -1.68 17.05 -7.77
N GLN A 344 -2.76 16.92 -7.00
CA GLN A 344 -4.09 17.37 -7.39
C GLN A 344 -4.33 18.85 -7.06
N PRO A 345 -5.15 19.57 -7.84
CA PRO A 345 -5.45 20.97 -7.61
C PRO A 345 -6.35 21.17 -6.40
N VAL A 346 -6.24 22.36 -5.83
CA VAL A 346 -7.24 22.93 -4.93
C VAL A 346 -8.34 23.53 -5.80
N MET A 347 -9.60 23.19 -5.51
CA MET A 347 -10.74 23.59 -6.33
C MET A 347 -11.61 24.61 -5.62
N GLN A 348 -12.22 25.46 -6.44
CA GLN A 348 -13.19 26.47 -6.02
C GLN A 348 -14.55 26.16 -6.65
N PHE A 349 -15.59 26.16 -5.84
CA PHE A 349 -16.98 25.91 -6.22
C PHE A 349 -17.85 27.09 -5.80
N ASP A 350 -18.79 27.52 -6.64
CA ASP A 350 -19.86 28.38 -6.15
C ASP A 350 -20.82 27.60 -5.22
N LEU A 351 -21.74 28.30 -4.56
CA LEU A 351 -22.72 27.66 -3.67
C LEU A 351 -23.76 26.79 -4.40
N SER A 352 -23.82 26.84 -5.73
CA SER A 352 -24.61 25.88 -6.52
C SER A 352 -23.84 24.57 -6.79
N GLY A 353 -22.58 24.48 -6.34
CA GLY A 353 -21.68 23.35 -6.55
C GLY A 353 -20.95 23.37 -7.88
N LYS A 354 -21.18 24.38 -8.74
CA LYS A 354 -20.47 24.51 -10.01
C LYS A 354 -19.03 24.92 -9.74
N ARG A 355 -18.10 24.23 -10.40
CA ARG A 355 -16.67 24.56 -10.35
C ARG A 355 -16.40 25.88 -11.06
N ILE A 356 -15.81 26.83 -10.34
CA ILE A 356 -15.52 28.19 -10.81
C ILE A 356 -14.03 28.51 -10.89
N GLY A 357 -13.17 27.69 -10.27
CA GLY A 357 -11.72 27.82 -10.41
C GLY A 357 -10.92 26.62 -9.89
N GLU A 358 -9.66 26.54 -10.28
CA GLU A 358 -8.70 25.56 -9.75
C GLU A 358 -7.29 26.15 -9.61
N PHE A 359 -6.50 25.63 -8.68
CA PHE A 359 -5.09 25.99 -8.48
C PHE A 359 -4.29 24.71 -8.37
N TRP A 360 -3.41 24.52 -9.33
CA TRP A 360 -2.45 23.43 -9.32
C TRP A 360 -1.29 23.80 -8.41
N VAL A 361 -1.10 22.99 -7.37
CA VAL A 361 0.00 23.20 -6.45
C VAL A 361 1.35 22.95 -7.15
N PRO A 362 2.44 23.66 -6.77
CA PRO A 362 3.76 23.45 -7.37
C PRO A 362 4.28 22.01 -7.21
N GLU A 363 5.11 21.52 -8.14
CA GLU A 363 5.70 20.18 -8.08
C GLU A 363 6.44 19.91 -6.76
N ASP A 364 7.19 20.89 -6.26
CA ASP A 364 7.93 20.81 -4.98
C ASP A 364 7.03 20.75 -3.73
N TYR A 365 5.73 20.99 -3.90
CA TYR A 365 4.68 20.87 -2.89
C TYR A 365 3.83 19.60 -3.12
N THR A 366 4.20 18.69 -4.02
CA THR A 366 3.34 17.55 -4.34
C THR A 366 3.44 16.45 -3.28
N ASP A 367 2.50 16.42 -2.34
CA ASP A 367 2.30 15.32 -1.38
C ASP A 367 0.82 15.25 -0.95
N TYR A 368 0.46 14.24 -0.15
CA TYR A 368 -0.91 14.04 0.34
C TYR A 368 -1.34 15.20 1.21
N CYS A 369 -2.56 15.68 1.01
CA CYS A 369 -3.10 16.83 1.71
C CYS A 369 -4.27 16.38 2.60
N MET A 370 -4.07 16.41 3.92
CA MET A 370 -5.10 16.11 4.91
C MET A 370 -5.65 17.37 5.61
N THR A 371 -5.15 18.57 5.26
CA THR A 371 -5.55 19.81 5.92
C THR A 371 -6.47 20.66 5.07
N ASN A 372 -7.37 21.39 5.72
CA ASN A 372 -8.25 22.33 5.05
C ASN A 372 -7.46 23.55 4.57
N ALA A 373 -7.83 24.09 3.41
CA ALA A 373 -7.38 25.40 2.98
C ALA A 373 -7.91 26.50 3.92
N ILE A 374 -7.17 27.60 4.03
CA ILE A 374 -7.61 28.81 4.75
C ILE A 374 -7.41 30.01 3.84
N PHE A 375 -8.41 30.88 3.77
CA PHE A 375 -8.38 32.15 3.08
C PHE A 375 -8.34 33.31 4.07
N ILE A 376 -7.29 34.14 3.99
CA ILE A 376 -7.11 35.34 4.80
C ILE A 376 -6.44 36.43 3.97
N ASP A 377 -6.98 37.65 3.98
CA ASP A 377 -6.44 38.83 3.29
C ASP A 377 -6.02 38.57 1.82
N GLY A 378 -6.82 37.81 1.07
CA GLY A 378 -6.53 37.50 -0.34
C GLY A 378 -5.49 36.40 -0.57
N HIS A 379 -5.10 35.67 0.48
CA HIS A 379 -4.13 34.58 0.41
C HIS A 379 -4.75 33.26 0.89
N TYR A 380 -4.49 32.18 0.15
CA TYR A 380 -4.82 30.83 0.56
C TYR A 380 -3.60 30.17 1.19
N PHE A 381 -3.79 29.54 2.36
CA PHE A 381 -2.79 28.70 3.02
C PHE A 381 -3.27 27.27 2.98
N ILE A 382 -2.42 26.38 2.45
CA ILE A 382 -2.71 24.96 2.30
C ILE A 382 -1.52 24.20 2.87
N GLY A 383 -1.77 23.20 3.73
CA GLY A 383 -0.74 22.33 4.31
C GLY A 383 -0.85 20.91 3.79
N ASN A 384 0.28 20.21 3.70
CA ASN A 384 0.35 18.81 3.30
C ASN A 384 1.39 18.04 4.12
N ASP A 385 1.59 16.77 3.80
CA ASP A 385 2.47 15.85 4.51
C ASP A 385 3.97 16.21 4.45
N VAL A 386 4.34 17.28 3.74
CA VAL A 386 5.73 17.77 3.64
C VAL A 386 5.90 19.24 4.05
N SER A 387 4.92 20.10 3.76
CA SER A 387 5.11 21.55 3.67
C SER A 387 3.80 22.33 3.77
N VAL A 388 3.89 23.66 3.77
CA VAL A 388 2.76 24.59 3.61
C VAL A 388 3.01 25.49 2.41
N CYS A 389 2.02 25.64 1.53
CA CYS A 389 2.04 26.62 0.46
C CYS A 389 1.11 27.79 0.77
N MET A 390 1.52 28.95 0.27
CA MET A 390 0.71 30.17 0.27
C MET A 390 0.46 30.54 -1.19
N VAL A 391 -0.81 30.73 -1.53
CA VAL A 391 -1.26 31.15 -2.85
C VAL A 391 -1.79 32.57 -2.73
N LYS A 392 -1.26 33.48 -3.53
CA LYS A 392 -1.69 34.88 -3.56
C LYS A 392 -2.59 35.11 -4.78
N GLY A 393 -3.80 35.63 -4.55
CA GLY A 393 -4.74 35.95 -5.62
C GLY A 393 -5.83 34.90 -5.82
N GLY A 394 -6.41 34.86 -7.02
CA GLY A 394 -7.52 33.97 -7.38
C GLY A 394 -7.07 32.64 -7.97
N PHE A 395 -8.02 31.71 -8.08
CA PHE A 395 -7.85 30.47 -8.82
C PHE A 395 -7.95 30.70 -10.33
N ASP A 396 -7.26 29.87 -11.12
CA ASP A 396 -7.36 29.92 -12.59
C ASP A 396 -8.73 29.38 -13.04
N GLU A 397 -9.18 29.74 -14.25
CA GLU A 397 -10.38 29.12 -14.84
C GLU A 397 -10.22 27.59 -14.86
N PRO A 398 -11.28 26.84 -14.51
CA PRO A 398 -11.18 25.40 -14.44
C PRO A 398 -10.82 24.85 -15.82
N LYS A 399 -9.70 24.13 -15.93
CA LYS A 399 -9.40 23.43 -17.18
C LYS A 399 -10.49 22.39 -17.42
N ASN A 400 -10.97 22.28 -18.66
CA ASN A 400 -11.73 21.11 -19.09
C ASN A 400 -10.79 19.90 -19.00
N ILE A 401 -10.73 19.31 -17.82
CA ILE A 401 -10.21 17.98 -17.63
C ILE A 401 -11.39 17.12 -18.07
N ASP A 402 -11.25 16.49 -19.24
CA ASP A 402 -12.16 15.40 -19.60
C ASP A 402 -12.26 14.49 -18.37
N PRO A 403 -13.49 14.09 -17.97
CA PRO A 403 -13.68 13.28 -16.78
C PRO A 403 -12.64 12.15 -16.81
N VAL A 404 -11.76 12.12 -15.80
CA VAL A 404 -10.95 10.93 -15.55
C VAL A 404 -11.97 9.82 -15.47
N ASP A 405 -12.01 8.95 -16.47
CA ASP A 405 -12.98 7.86 -16.51
C ASP A 405 -13.03 7.28 -15.10
N PRO A 406 -14.23 7.09 -14.52
CA PRO A 406 -14.32 6.36 -13.26
C PRO A 406 -13.43 5.13 -13.42
N VAL A 407 -12.63 4.80 -12.40
CA VAL A 407 -11.91 3.53 -12.39
C VAL A 407 -13.00 2.48 -12.44
N ASP A 408 -13.36 2.14 -13.66
CA ASP A 408 -14.51 1.35 -13.99
C ASP A 408 -14.17 -0.02 -13.41
N ASP A 409 -15.11 -0.60 -12.67
CA ASP A 409 -15.10 -2.00 -12.26
C ASP A 409 -14.86 -2.96 -13.46
N SER A 410 -14.78 -2.41 -14.67
CA SER A 410 -14.15 -2.94 -15.87
C SER A 410 -12.79 -3.64 -15.77
N ASN A 411 -12.13 -3.86 -14.62
CA ASN A 411 -10.97 -4.76 -14.65
C ASN A 411 -11.39 -6.18 -15.10
N LEU A 412 -12.63 -6.60 -14.81
CA LEU A 412 -13.18 -7.83 -15.39
C LEU A 412 -13.49 -7.68 -16.89
N TRP A 413 -14.12 -6.58 -17.31
CA TRP A 413 -14.44 -6.34 -18.73
C TRP A 413 -13.21 -6.07 -19.60
N LEU A 414 -12.11 -5.60 -19.01
CA LEU A 414 -10.84 -5.30 -19.66
C LEU A 414 -9.97 -6.57 -19.71
N VAL A 415 -10.02 -7.44 -18.70
CA VAL A 415 -9.49 -8.82 -18.83
C VAL A 415 -10.29 -9.59 -19.89
N ILE A 416 -11.62 -9.53 -19.87
CA ILE A 416 -12.48 -10.07 -20.92
C ILE A 416 -12.17 -9.40 -22.27
N GLY A 417 -11.87 -8.10 -22.27
CA GLY A 417 -11.53 -7.31 -23.45
C GLY A 417 -10.19 -7.70 -24.06
N VAL A 418 -9.16 -7.97 -23.23
CA VAL A 418 -7.86 -8.49 -23.66
C VAL A 418 -8.02 -9.90 -24.20
N VAL A 419 -8.79 -10.77 -23.52
CA VAL A 419 -9.11 -12.11 -24.02
C VAL A 419 -9.86 -12.03 -25.35
N ALA A 420 -10.83 -11.13 -25.47
CA ALA A 420 -11.59 -10.88 -26.70
C ALA A 420 -10.70 -10.33 -27.81
N ALA A 421 -9.76 -9.41 -27.52
CA ALA A 421 -8.80 -8.87 -28.47
C ALA A 421 -7.86 -9.96 -29.00
N VAL A 422 -7.38 -10.85 -28.14
CA VAL A 422 -6.59 -12.03 -28.56
C VAL A 422 -7.41 -12.94 -29.46
N VAL A 423 -8.69 -13.19 -29.12
CA VAL A 423 -9.60 -13.97 -29.96
C VAL A 423 -9.84 -13.28 -31.30
N ILE A 424 -10.05 -11.97 -31.33
CA ILE A 424 -10.25 -11.17 -32.55
C ILE A 424 -9.00 -11.20 -33.43
N ILE A 425 -7.81 -11.10 -32.86
CA ILE A 425 -6.54 -11.23 -33.61
C ILE A 425 -6.44 -12.64 -34.23
N ILE A 426 -6.77 -13.69 -33.47
CA ILE A 426 -6.78 -15.06 -33.98
C ILE A 426 -7.80 -15.22 -35.13
N VAL A 427 -8.98 -14.61 -35.00
CA VAL A 427 -10.03 -14.60 -36.02
C VAL A 427 -9.64 -13.77 -37.24
N ALA A 428 -8.97 -12.63 -37.06
CA ALA A 428 -8.46 -11.78 -38.14
C ALA A 428 -7.34 -12.47 -38.91
N ILE A 429 -6.42 -13.15 -38.22
CA ILE A 429 -5.40 -14.01 -38.83
C ILE A 429 -6.07 -15.13 -39.62
N TYR A 430 -7.09 -15.79 -39.05
CA TYR A 430 -7.85 -16.82 -39.75
C TYR A 430 -8.57 -16.28 -41.01
N ALA A 431 -9.21 -15.12 -40.90
CA ALA A 431 -9.91 -14.48 -42.01
C ALA A 431 -8.95 -14.00 -43.11
N PHE A 432 -7.81 -13.41 -42.75
CA PHE A 432 -6.77 -13.03 -43.71
C PHE A 432 -6.25 -14.26 -44.47
N LEU A 433 -5.94 -15.34 -43.76
CA LEU A 433 -5.47 -16.58 -44.37
C LEU A 433 -6.55 -17.21 -45.27
N ARG A 434 -7.82 -17.12 -44.89
CA ARG A 434 -8.95 -17.67 -45.67
C ARG A 434 -9.30 -16.84 -46.90
N PHE A 435 -9.46 -15.53 -46.75
CA PHE A 435 -10.02 -14.65 -47.78
C PHE A 435 -8.96 -13.95 -48.64
N VAL A 436 -7.76 -13.68 -48.10
CA VAL A 436 -6.68 -13.06 -48.87
C VAL A 436 -5.76 -14.11 -49.49
N LYS A 437 -5.41 -15.16 -48.73
CA LYS A 437 -4.59 -16.28 -49.25
C LYS A 437 -5.39 -17.44 -49.84
N GLY A 438 -6.71 -17.43 -49.74
CA GLY A 438 -7.59 -18.44 -50.36
C GLY A 438 -7.56 -19.81 -49.68
N TRP A 439 -7.14 -19.91 -48.41
CA TRP A 439 -7.03 -21.20 -47.71
C TRP A 439 -8.39 -21.64 -47.15
N GLU A 440 -8.98 -22.73 -47.67
CA GLU A 440 -10.29 -23.23 -47.23
C GLU A 440 -10.30 -23.72 -45.77
N HIS A 441 -9.18 -24.31 -45.31
CA HIS A 441 -8.96 -24.72 -43.92
C HIS A 441 -7.66 -24.13 -43.37
N PRO A 442 -7.63 -22.84 -42.98
CA PRO A 442 -6.41 -22.13 -42.63
C PRO A 442 -5.58 -22.82 -41.57
N PHE A 443 -6.16 -23.25 -40.45
CA PHE A 443 -5.40 -23.91 -39.38
C PHE A 443 -4.94 -25.32 -39.73
N SER A 444 -5.64 -26.05 -40.61
CA SER A 444 -5.19 -27.36 -41.09
C SER A 444 -4.05 -27.21 -42.09
N GLN A 445 -4.20 -26.32 -43.07
CA GLN A 445 -3.16 -26.06 -44.07
C GLN A 445 -1.94 -25.36 -43.47
N LEU A 446 -2.13 -24.48 -42.48
CA LEU A 446 -1.03 -23.90 -41.71
C LEU A 446 -0.35 -25.02 -40.93
N LYS A 447 -1.09 -25.92 -40.25
CA LYS A 447 -0.52 -27.11 -39.62
C LYS A 447 0.21 -28.05 -40.60
N ASP A 448 -0.26 -28.19 -41.84
CA ASP A 448 0.36 -29.05 -42.87
C ASP A 448 1.58 -28.40 -43.52
N SER A 449 1.54 -27.09 -43.83
CA SER A 449 2.71 -26.30 -44.29
C SER A 449 3.77 -26.21 -43.19
N PHE A 450 3.34 -26.01 -41.95
CA PHE A 450 4.21 -26.01 -40.77
C PHE A 450 4.73 -27.41 -40.49
N GLY A 451 3.92 -28.44 -40.72
CA GLY A 451 4.30 -29.84 -40.72
C GLY A 451 5.39 -30.11 -41.75
N HIS A 452 5.23 -29.66 -42.99
CA HIS A 452 6.23 -29.79 -44.05
C HIS A 452 7.52 -29.01 -43.74
N PHE A 453 7.42 -27.83 -43.12
CA PHE A 453 8.58 -27.06 -42.66
C PHE A 453 9.31 -27.74 -41.47
N LEU A 454 8.57 -28.42 -40.58
CA LEU A 454 9.09 -29.06 -39.36
C LEU A 454 9.40 -30.56 -39.49
N TYR A 455 8.95 -31.22 -40.55
CA TYR A 455 8.99 -32.68 -40.78
C TYR A 455 9.21 -33.06 -42.26
N GLY A 456 9.44 -32.11 -43.17
CA GLY A 456 9.63 -32.40 -44.60
C GLY A 456 10.71 -33.44 -44.85
N GLU A 457 10.44 -34.37 -45.76
CA GLU A 457 11.24 -35.59 -45.99
C GLU A 457 12.68 -35.30 -46.48
N ASP A 458 12.91 -34.11 -47.04
CA ASP A 458 14.21 -33.70 -47.59
C ASP A 458 15.21 -33.17 -46.54
N TYR A 459 14.80 -32.99 -45.28
CA TYR A 459 15.66 -32.41 -44.24
C TYR A 459 16.33 -33.47 -43.36
N THR A 460 17.65 -33.39 -43.21
CA THR A 460 18.40 -34.17 -42.21
C THR A 460 17.83 -34.01 -40.79
N HIS A 461 17.85 -35.09 -39.99
CA HIS A 461 17.37 -35.08 -38.59
C HIS A 461 17.93 -33.93 -37.72
N ASN A 462 19.19 -33.55 -37.94
CA ASN A 462 19.83 -32.42 -37.23
C ASN A 462 19.25 -31.06 -37.66
N THR A 463 18.92 -30.89 -38.94
CA THR A 463 18.30 -29.68 -39.48
C THR A 463 16.89 -29.49 -38.91
N LEU A 464 16.11 -30.57 -38.82
CA LEU A 464 14.77 -30.55 -38.23
C LEU A 464 14.78 -30.17 -36.74
N ARG A 465 15.70 -30.73 -35.94
CA ARG A 465 15.85 -30.37 -34.52
C ARG A 465 16.29 -28.92 -34.33
N ARG A 466 17.18 -28.43 -35.20
CA ARG A 466 17.62 -27.04 -35.18
C ARG A 466 16.45 -26.09 -35.50
N HIS A 467 15.66 -26.35 -36.54
CA HIS A 467 14.49 -25.53 -36.86
C HIS A 467 13.45 -25.52 -35.73
N ARG A 468 13.18 -26.68 -35.11
CA ARG A 468 12.30 -26.76 -33.93
C ARG A 468 12.81 -25.91 -32.78
N LEU A 469 14.11 -25.98 -32.46
CA LEU A 469 14.68 -25.16 -31.40
C LEU A 469 14.50 -23.67 -31.69
N TRP A 470 14.89 -23.20 -32.88
CA TRP A 470 14.78 -21.78 -33.25
C TRP A 470 13.34 -21.28 -33.18
N LEU A 471 12.39 -22.09 -33.62
CA LEU A 471 10.97 -21.76 -33.54
C LEU A 471 10.50 -21.69 -32.09
N VAL A 472 10.81 -22.69 -31.27
CA VAL A 472 10.40 -22.74 -29.86
C VAL A 472 11.01 -21.58 -29.08
N MET A 473 12.30 -21.27 -29.30
CA MET A 473 12.94 -20.09 -28.71
C MET A 473 12.31 -18.79 -29.22
N GLY A 474 12.06 -18.68 -30.53
CA GLY A 474 11.44 -17.49 -31.11
C GLY A 474 10.06 -17.21 -30.52
N VAL A 475 9.22 -18.25 -30.37
CA VAL A 475 7.92 -18.15 -29.70
C VAL A 475 8.08 -17.77 -28.24
N GLY A 476 8.93 -18.46 -27.49
CA GLY A 476 9.16 -18.19 -26.07
C GLY A 476 9.61 -16.75 -25.82
N ILE A 477 10.65 -16.29 -26.53
CA ILE A 477 11.18 -14.92 -26.43
C ILE A 477 10.11 -13.90 -26.83
N THR A 478 9.35 -14.14 -27.90
CA THR A 478 8.28 -13.23 -28.33
C THR A 478 7.20 -13.11 -27.25
N LEU A 479 6.76 -14.22 -26.66
CA LEU A 479 5.79 -14.22 -25.56
C LEU A 479 6.34 -13.50 -24.32
N THR A 480 7.61 -13.71 -23.98
CA THR A 480 8.27 -12.99 -22.87
C THR A 480 8.29 -11.48 -23.12
N ILE A 481 8.65 -11.04 -24.33
CA ILE A 481 8.67 -9.62 -24.68
C ILE A 481 7.26 -9.03 -24.60
N ILE A 482 6.26 -9.71 -25.17
CA ILE A 482 4.87 -9.25 -25.13
C ILE A 482 4.41 -9.10 -23.69
N VAL A 483 4.59 -10.13 -22.84
CA VAL A 483 4.13 -10.05 -21.44
C VAL A 483 4.92 -9.03 -20.62
N ALA A 484 6.21 -8.83 -20.91
CA ALA A 484 7.01 -7.78 -20.28
C ALA A 484 6.48 -6.39 -20.63
N LEU A 485 6.15 -6.15 -21.91
CA LEU A 485 5.55 -4.88 -22.35
C LEU A 485 4.19 -4.65 -21.69
N VAL A 486 3.33 -5.67 -21.65
CA VAL A 486 2.04 -5.60 -20.96
C VAL A 486 2.23 -5.34 -19.46
N SER A 487 3.18 -6.02 -18.82
CA SER A 487 3.54 -5.79 -17.42
C SER A 487 4.02 -4.35 -17.17
N MET A 488 4.71 -3.71 -18.11
CA MET A 488 5.08 -2.30 -17.96
C MET A 488 3.90 -1.33 -18.19
N CYS A 489 2.92 -1.70 -19.02
CA CYS A 489 1.75 -0.87 -19.31
C CYS A 489 0.65 -0.97 -18.24
N MET A 490 0.59 -2.10 -17.53
CA MET A 490 -0.52 -2.45 -16.65
C MET A 490 -0.08 -2.51 -15.16
N GLY A 491 -0.75 -1.73 -14.31
CA GLY A 491 -0.65 -1.81 -12.86
C GLY A 491 -2.00 -1.57 -12.16
N PRO A 492 -2.10 -1.86 -10.85
CA PRO A 492 -3.38 -1.80 -10.12
C PRO A 492 -3.98 -0.39 -10.02
N THR A 493 -3.16 0.65 -10.10
CA THR A 493 -3.59 2.06 -9.98
C THR A 493 -3.71 2.78 -11.31
N SER A 494 -3.10 2.26 -12.39
CA SER A 494 -3.16 2.90 -13.71
C SER A 494 -2.84 1.94 -14.85
N ILE A 495 -3.50 2.16 -15.97
CA ILE A 495 -3.23 1.50 -17.25
C ILE A 495 -2.82 2.59 -18.23
N MET A 496 -1.73 2.38 -18.96
CA MET A 496 -1.20 3.35 -19.91
C MET A 496 -1.03 2.72 -21.30
N GLY A 497 -1.11 3.55 -22.34
CA GLY A 497 -0.83 3.12 -23.70
C GLY A 497 0.64 2.76 -23.90
N LEU A 498 0.93 1.93 -24.90
CA LEU A 498 2.32 1.55 -25.24
C LEU A 498 3.18 2.77 -25.58
N GLY A 499 2.61 3.78 -26.25
CA GLY A 499 3.31 5.02 -26.60
C GLY A 499 3.74 5.80 -25.36
N ASP A 500 2.81 5.97 -24.41
CA ASP A 500 3.05 6.69 -23.16
C ASP A 500 4.04 5.95 -22.26
N MET A 501 3.93 4.61 -22.20
CA MET A 501 4.88 3.77 -21.47
C MET A 501 6.31 3.93 -21.99
N PHE A 502 6.52 3.91 -23.31
CA PHE A 502 7.85 4.12 -23.88
C PHE A 502 8.33 5.56 -23.68
N SER A 503 7.46 6.55 -23.85
CA SER A 503 7.76 7.96 -23.60
C SER A 503 8.24 8.18 -22.16
N ALA A 504 7.46 7.69 -21.19
CA ALA A 504 7.78 7.74 -19.77
C ALA A 504 9.07 6.98 -19.46
N LEU A 505 9.27 5.78 -20.01
CA LEU A 505 10.48 5.01 -19.79
C LEU A 505 11.74 5.72 -20.31
N PHE A 506 11.72 6.20 -21.56
CA PHE A 506 12.87 6.87 -22.16
C PHE A 506 13.14 8.23 -21.52
N SER A 507 12.10 8.96 -21.14
CA SER A 507 12.22 10.20 -20.38
C SER A 507 12.86 9.95 -19.01
N ALA A 508 12.38 8.95 -18.27
CA ALA A 508 12.92 8.58 -16.96
C ALA A 508 14.40 8.16 -17.04
N ILE A 509 14.77 7.39 -18.06
CA ILE A 509 16.17 7.00 -18.33
C ILE A 509 17.01 8.24 -18.68
N GLY A 510 16.48 9.15 -19.51
CA GLY A 510 17.14 10.40 -19.88
C GLY A 510 17.41 11.32 -18.68
N LYS A 511 16.52 11.30 -17.68
CA LYS A 511 16.66 12.00 -16.39
C LYS A 511 17.53 11.27 -15.38
N GLY A 512 18.05 10.08 -15.71
CA GLY A 512 18.87 9.27 -14.80
C GLY A 512 18.10 8.75 -13.58
N GLY A 513 16.77 8.64 -13.66
CA GLY A 513 15.93 8.17 -12.55
C GLY A 513 15.68 9.20 -11.44
N GLN A 514 15.98 10.48 -11.66
CA GLN A 514 15.74 11.57 -10.71
C GLN A 514 14.66 12.52 -11.24
N ASN A 515 13.90 13.18 -10.35
CA ASN A 515 12.83 14.13 -10.70
C ASN A 515 11.82 13.55 -11.72
N LEU A 516 11.33 12.34 -11.40
CA LEU A 516 10.43 11.59 -12.27
C LEU A 516 8.99 12.08 -12.08
N THR A 517 8.26 12.24 -13.18
CA THR A 517 6.80 12.42 -13.14
C THR A 517 6.11 11.15 -12.63
N TYR A 518 4.83 11.21 -12.29
CA TYR A 518 4.10 10.04 -11.78
C TYR A 518 4.18 8.82 -12.72
N ASP A 519 3.95 9.01 -14.03
CA ASP A 519 4.02 7.93 -15.02
C ASP A 519 5.44 7.39 -15.18
N GLU A 520 6.44 8.28 -15.16
CA GLU A 520 7.85 7.92 -15.19
C GLU A 520 8.24 7.10 -13.95
N LEU A 521 7.80 7.51 -12.76
CA LEU A 521 8.03 6.81 -11.50
C LEU A 521 7.36 5.43 -11.52
N MET A 522 6.12 5.34 -11.98
CA MET A 522 5.41 4.06 -12.09
C MET A 522 6.13 3.09 -13.02
N VAL A 523 6.51 3.52 -14.22
CA VAL A 523 7.16 2.64 -15.21
C VAL A 523 8.58 2.31 -14.77
N TYR A 524 9.38 3.32 -14.40
CA TYR A 524 10.81 3.18 -14.14
C TYR A 524 11.12 2.62 -12.76
N SER A 525 10.43 3.07 -11.71
CA SER A 525 10.79 2.71 -10.31
C SER A 525 9.94 1.58 -9.74
N ALA A 526 8.71 1.39 -10.20
CA ALA A 526 7.83 0.33 -9.71
C ALA A 526 7.76 -0.88 -10.66
N ARG A 527 7.42 -0.68 -11.94
CA ARG A 527 7.11 -1.78 -12.87
C ARG A 527 8.37 -2.43 -13.45
N LEU A 528 9.29 -1.64 -13.98
CA LEU A 528 10.49 -2.17 -14.64
C LEU A 528 11.37 -3.03 -13.71
N PRO A 529 11.74 -2.60 -12.49
CA PRO A 529 12.51 -3.40 -11.53
C PRO A 529 11.87 -4.76 -11.26
N ARG A 530 10.55 -4.73 -11.04
CA ARG A 530 9.73 -5.90 -10.75
C ARG A 530 9.69 -6.86 -11.94
N THR A 531 9.44 -6.37 -13.16
CA THR A 531 9.46 -7.18 -14.39
C THR A 531 10.83 -7.80 -14.65
N LEU A 532 11.93 -7.07 -14.41
CA LEU A 532 13.29 -7.58 -14.57
C LEU A 532 13.62 -8.70 -13.58
N VAL A 533 13.23 -8.55 -12.31
CA VAL A 533 13.46 -9.59 -11.30
C VAL A 533 12.58 -10.81 -11.58
N ALA A 534 11.30 -10.63 -11.93
CA ALA A 534 10.42 -11.73 -12.34
C ALA A 534 11.00 -12.50 -13.53
N LEU A 535 11.54 -11.80 -14.54
CA LEU A 535 12.24 -12.42 -15.67
C LEU A 535 13.42 -13.29 -15.21
N ALA A 536 14.31 -12.73 -14.37
CA ALA A 536 15.50 -13.42 -13.89
C ALA A 536 15.17 -14.63 -13.01
N VAL A 537 14.19 -14.50 -12.11
CA VAL A 537 13.70 -15.58 -11.24
C VAL A 537 13.06 -16.69 -12.07
N GLY A 538 12.24 -16.35 -13.07
CA GLY A 538 11.65 -17.31 -13.98
C GLY A 538 12.69 -18.14 -14.75
N ILE A 539 13.70 -17.46 -15.31
CA ILE A 539 14.84 -18.12 -15.99
C ILE A 539 15.59 -19.02 -15.00
N GLY A 540 15.95 -18.48 -13.83
CA GLY A 540 16.75 -19.18 -12.83
C GLY A 540 16.09 -20.44 -12.30
N LEU A 541 14.81 -20.37 -11.93
CA LEU A 541 14.06 -21.51 -11.40
C LEU A 541 13.86 -22.61 -12.47
N CYS A 542 13.58 -22.25 -13.73
CA CYS A 542 13.49 -23.22 -14.82
C CYS A 542 14.81 -23.94 -15.09
N VAL A 543 15.92 -23.22 -15.06
CA VAL A 543 17.25 -23.80 -15.26
C VAL A 543 17.65 -24.69 -14.08
N ALA A 544 17.44 -24.23 -12.85
CA ALA A 544 17.66 -25.04 -11.65
C ALA A 544 16.84 -26.34 -11.72
N GLY A 545 15.55 -26.25 -12.05
CA GLY A 545 14.68 -27.42 -12.23
C GLY A 545 15.18 -28.38 -13.30
N ALA A 546 15.60 -27.88 -14.46
CA ALA A 546 16.19 -28.70 -15.52
C ALA A 546 17.46 -29.43 -15.06
N MET A 547 18.34 -28.74 -14.32
CA MET A 547 19.57 -29.33 -13.76
C MET A 547 19.26 -30.44 -12.74
N TYR A 548 18.34 -30.19 -11.80
CA TYR A 548 17.90 -31.20 -10.83
C TYR A 548 17.33 -32.43 -11.53
N GLN A 549 16.45 -32.22 -12.51
CA GLN A 549 15.81 -33.33 -13.24
C GLN A 549 16.83 -34.14 -14.06
N ALA A 550 17.85 -33.50 -14.63
CA ALA A 550 18.91 -34.18 -15.36
C ALA A 550 19.76 -35.07 -14.45
N ILE A 551 20.19 -34.53 -13.31
CA ILE A 551 21.13 -35.21 -12.40
C ILE A 551 20.44 -36.31 -11.61
N ILE A 552 19.25 -36.02 -11.07
CA ILE A 552 18.46 -37.00 -10.31
C ILE A 552 17.79 -38.00 -11.25
N ARG A 553 17.78 -37.73 -12.57
CA ARG A 553 17.14 -38.57 -13.60
C ARG A 553 15.67 -38.82 -13.29
N ASN A 554 15.02 -37.80 -12.74
CA ASN A 554 13.61 -37.86 -12.39
C ASN A 554 12.95 -36.56 -12.86
N PRO A 555 12.06 -36.61 -13.85
CA PRO A 555 11.41 -35.43 -14.41
C PRO A 555 10.41 -34.78 -13.44
N LEU A 556 10.09 -35.42 -12.31
CA LEU A 556 9.18 -34.91 -11.28
C LEU A 556 9.91 -34.13 -10.18
N VAL A 557 11.23 -33.99 -10.27
CA VAL A 557 12.01 -33.26 -9.27
C VAL A 557 11.90 -31.77 -9.50
N ASP A 558 11.72 -31.05 -8.41
CA ASP A 558 11.76 -29.60 -8.31
C ASP A 558 12.63 -29.18 -7.11
N PRO A 559 13.32 -28.03 -7.16
CA PRO A 559 14.04 -27.51 -5.99
C PRO A 559 13.18 -27.41 -4.73
N TYR A 560 11.87 -27.17 -4.88
CA TYR A 560 10.90 -27.14 -3.80
C TYR A 560 10.81 -28.47 -3.04
N ILE A 561 10.82 -29.60 -3.78
CA ILE A 561 10.71 -30.95 -3.23
C ILE A 561 12.00 -31.39 -2.52
N MET A 562 13.14 -30.76 -2.82
CA MET A 562 14.46 -31.09 -2.25
C MET A 562 14.70 -30.46 -0.86
N GLY A 563 13.71 -29.78 -0.28
CA GLY A 563 13.75 -29.19 1.06
C GLY A 563 14.44 -27.83 1.14
N VAL A 564 15.01 -27.33 0.03
CA VAL A 564 15.73 -26.05 -0.05
C VAL A 564 14.80 -24.89 0.30
N SER A 565 13.57 -24.90 -0.22
CA SER A 565 12.59 -23.85 0.05
C SER A 565 12.09 -23.87 1.49
N SER A 566 11.90 -25.05 2.09
CA SER A 566 11.53 -25.18 3.50
C SER A 566 12.63 -24.63 4.40
N GLY A 567 13.90 -24.97 4.14
CA GLY A 567 15.04 -24.40 4.88
C GLY A 567 15.14 -22.88 4.77
N ALA A 568 14.96 -22.35 3.55
CA ALA A 568 14.95 -20.91 3.32
C ALA A 568 13.81 -20.21 4.08
N GLY A 569 12.60 -20.77 4.04
CA GLY A 569 11.46 -20.25 4.80
C GLY A 569 11.67 -20.29 6.31
N THR A 570 12.23 -21.37 6.87
CA THR A 570 12.50 -21.42 8.31
C THR A 570 13.48 -20.32 8.74
N ALA A 571 14.55 -20.11 7.98
CA ALA A 571 15.52 -19.07 8.27
C ALA A 571 14.94 -17.65 8.08
N ALA A 572 14.08 -17.45 7.08
CA ALA A 572 13.37 -16.18 6.89
C ALA A 572 12.43 -15.88 8.07
N ILE A 573 11.64 -16.86 8.54
CA ILE A 573 10.77 -16.69 9.71
C ILE A 573 11.62 -16.41 10.96
N ALA A 574 12.80 -17.01 11.10
CA ALA A 574 13.69 -16.74 12.23
C ALA A 574 14.08 -15.25 12.29
N VAL A 575 14.38 -14.65 11.14
CA VAL A 575 14.72 -13.22 11.06
C VAL A 575 13.48 -12.36 11.29
N ILE A 576 12.38 -12.64 10.58
CA ILE A 576 11.18 -11.80 10.56
C ILE A 576 10.44 -11.82 11.91
N ALA A 577 10.24 -13.01 12.49
CA ALA A 577 9.39 -13.18 13.66
C ALA A 577 10.16 -13.20 14.99
N PHE A 578 11.47 -13.44 14.98
CA PHE A 578 12.28 -13.59 16.20
C PHE A 578 13.51 -12.68 16.23
N ASP A 579 13.60 -11.70 15.32
CA ASP A 579 14.73 -10.77 15.19
C ASP A 579 16.11 -11.48 15.18
N PHE A 580 16.17 -12.68 14.61
CA PHE A 580 17.40 -13.45 14.57
C PHE A 580 18.47 -12.71 13.76
N THR A 581 19.63 -12.46 14.38
CA THR A 581 20.78 -11.84 13.73
C THR A 581 21.99 -12.78 13.75
N PHE A 582 22.79 -12.76 12.68
CA PHE A 582 24.08 -13.45 12.65
C PHE A 582 25.10 -12.66 13.48
N PHE A 583 25.16 -12.91 14.79
CA PHE A 583 26.16 -12.35 15.70
C PHE A 583 26.25 -10.80 15.69
N GLY A 584 25.13 -10.12 15.42
CA GLY A 584 25.07 -8.65 15.36
C GLY A 584 25.76 -8.02 14.15
N LEU A 585 26.11 -8.79 13.11
CA LEU A 585 26.76 -8.27 11.89
C LEU A 585 25.88 -7.32 11.07
N PHE A 586 24.56 -7.38 11.25
CA PHE A 586 23.59 -6.54 10.55
C PHE A 586 22.53 -6.03 11.53
N PRO A 587 21.97 -4.83 11.31
CA PRO A 587 20.79 -4.35 12.03
C PRO A 587 19.63 -5.34 11.89
N SER A 588 18.90 -5.60 12.97
CA SER A 588 17.81 -6.59 13.06
C SER A 588 16.69 -6.39 12.02
N HIS A 589 16.50 -5.17 11.52
CA HIS A 589 15.45 -4.82 10.55
C HIS A 589 15.94 -4.65 9.10
N SER A 590 17.11 -5.18 8.74
CA SER A 590 17.61 -5.10 7.37
C SER A 590 16.98 -6.17 6.47
N ILE A 591 16.30 -5.77 5.39
CA ILE A 591 15.74 -6.72 4.40
C ILE A 591 16.80 -7.62 3.74
N TYR A 592 18.04 -7.16 3.68
CA TYR A 592 19.16 -7.96 3.19
C TYR A 592 19.52 -9.10 4.13
N LEU A 593 19.28 -8.95 5.44
CA LEU A 593 19.50 -10.00 6.43
C LEU A 593 18.56 -11.19 6.18
N THR A 594 17.27 -10.92 5.92
CA THR A 594 16.28 -11.96 5.60
C THR A 594 16.69 -12.73 4.36
N ALA A 595 17.11 -12.03 3.30
CA ALA A 595 17.57 -12.66 2.05
C ALA A 595 18.81 -13.56 2.26
N ILE A 596 19.80 -13.09 3.03
CA ILE A 596 21.00 -13.87 3.35
C ILE A 596 20.64 -15.08 4.22
N ALA A 597 19.80 -14.90 5.24
CA ALA A 597 19.35 -15.98 6.11
C ALA A 597 18.58 -17.04 5.32
N ALA A 598 17.65 -16.63 4.45
CA ALA A 598 16.91 -17.52 3.56
C ALA A 598 17.86 -18.32 2.65
N ALA A 599 18.83 -17.66 2.02
CA ALA A 599 19.80 -18.33 1.16
C ALA A 599 20.63 -19.36 1.94
N LEU A 600 21.13 -19.00 3.12
CA LEU A 600 21.89 -19.91 3.99
C LEU A 600 21.02 -21.08 4.49
N GLY A 601 19.79 -20.80 4.92
CA GLY A 601 18.84 -21.82 5.35
C GLY A 601 18.54 -22.84 4.25
N GLY A 602 18.38 -22.37 3.01
CA GLY A 602 18.20 -23.25 1.85
C GLY A 602 19.43 -24.11 1.56
N ILE A 603 20.64 -23.53 1.64
CA ILE A 603 21.90 -24.28 1.46
C ILE A 603 22.09 -25.32 2.56
N VAL A 604 21.76 -25.00 3.81
CA VAL A 604 21.80 -25.93 4.94
C VAL A 604 20.84 -27.08 4.72
N ALA A 605 19.59 -26.80 4.35
CA ALA A 605 18.60 -27.84 4.05
C ALA A 605 19.05 -28.74 2.88
N PHE A 606 19.58 -28.15 1.80
CA PHE A 606 20.18 -28.91 0.71
C PHE A 606 21.32 -29.82 1.18
N GLY A 607 22.22 -29.30 2.01
CA GLY A 607 23.32 -30.07 2.61
C GLY A 607 22.82 -31.27 3.40
N CYS A 608 21.80 -31.07 4.25
CA CYS A 608 21.13 -32.15 4.98
C CYS A 608 20.54 -33.21 4.03
N THR A 609 19.83 -32.77 2.98
CA THR A 609 19.27 -33.66 1.96
C THR A 609 20.34 -34.50 1.28
N MET A 610 21.45 -33.86 0.87
CA MET A 610 22.55 -34.54 0.19
C MET A 610 23.26 -35.54 1.10
N ILE A 611 23.51 -35.20 2.36
CA ILE A 611 24.16 -36.10 3.32
C ILE A 611 23.29 -37.34 3.55
N LEU A 612 21.99 -37.13 3.77
CA LEU A 612 21.04 -38.22 3.99
C LEU A 612 20.94 -39.12 2.75
N ALA A 613 20.74 -38.54 1.57
CA ALA A 613 20.59 -39.29 0.32
C ALA A 613 21.83 -40.12 -0.02
N ASN A 614 23.03 -39.56 0.17
CA ASN A 614 24.29 -40.26 -0.08
C ASN A 614 24.50 -41.40 0.92
N ARG A 615 24.20 -41.20 2.20
CA ARG A 615 24.30 -42.27 3.22
C ARG A 615 23.28 -43.39 3.00
N SER A 616 22.13 -43.08 2.42
CA SER A 616 21.10 -44.07 2.06
C SER A 616 21.39 -44.85 0.78
N GLY A 617 22.50 -44.57 0.07
CA GLY A 617 22.91 -45.30 -1.13
C GLY A 617 22.87 -44.50 -2.44
N GLY A 618 22.52 -43.20 -2.40
CA GLY A 618 22.71 -42.28 -3.53
C GLY A 618 21.85 -42.55 -4.78
N SER A 619 20.76 -43.31 -4.67
CA SER A 619 19.81 -43.52 -5.77
C SER A 619 18.93 -42.28 -6.00
N SER A 620 18.31 -42.16 -7.18
CA SER A 620 17.34 -41.11 -7.50
C SER A 620 16.21 -41.04 -6.46
N VAL A 621 15.68 -42.20 -6.06
CA VAL A 621 14.63 -42.33 -5.05
C VAL A 621 15.11 -41.81 -3.69
N ASN A 622 16.36 -42.10 -3.31
CA ASN A 622 16.91 -41.64 -2.04
C ASN A 622 17.00 -40.11 -1.97
N TYR A 623 17.36 -39.45 -3.07
CA TYR A 623 17.40 -37.99 -3.12
C TYR A 623 16.01 -37.37 -2.92
N VAL A 624 14.99 -37.91 -3.60
CA VAL A 624 13.61 -37.45 -3.44
C VAL A 624 13.10 -37.70 -2.02
N LEU A 625 13.27 -38.92 -1.49
CA LEU A 625 12.80 -39.26 -0.16
C LEU A 625 13.52 -38.45 0.93
N SER A 626 14.83 -38.22 0.78
CA SER A 626 15.60 -37.37 1.70
C SER A 626 15.12 -35.92 1.65
N GLY A 627 14.83 -35.39 0.47
CA GLY A 627 14.27 -34.05 0.29
C GLY A 627 12.93 -33.89 1.00
N VAL A 628 12.02 -34.88 0.85
CA VAL A 628 10.74 -34.90 1.56
C VAL A 628 10.93 -34.95 3.08
N ILE A 629 11.82 -35.82 3.59
CA ILE A 629 12.10 -35.93 5.03
C ILE A 629 12.61 -34.59 5.58
N VAL A 630 13.62 -34.00 4.94
CA VAL A 630 14.21 -32.72 5.36
C VAL A 630 13.17 -31.59 5.26
N GLY A 631 12.39 -31.55 4.18
CA GLY A 631 11.30 -30.59 3.99
C GLY A 631 10.25 -30.68 5.10
N LEU A 632 9.87 -31.89 5.53
CA LEU A 632 8.94 -32.08 6.66
C LEU A 632 9.54 -31.60 7.99
N VAL A 633 10.83 -31.82 8.24
CA VAL A 633 11.50 -31.34 9.46
C VAL A 633 11.50 -29.81 9.51
N PHE A 634 11.92 -29.15 8.44
CA PHE A 634 11.89 -27.69 8.37
C PHE A 634 10.45 -27.15 8.38
N GLY A 635 9.51 -27.80 7.70
CA GLY A 635 8.09 -27.44 7.73
C GLY A 635 7.49 -27.51 9.13
N ALA A 636 7.81 -28.55 9.91
CA ALA A 636 7.40 -28.64 11.31
C ALA A 636 7.99 -27.48 12.15
N ALA A 637 9.25 -27.11 11.90
CA ALA A 637 9.86 -25.94 12.54
C ALA A 637 9.16 -24.63 12.14
N GLN A 638 8.82 -24.44 10.86
CA GLN A 638 8.05 -23.28 10.39
C GLN A 638 6.71 -23.17 11.11
N THR A 639 5.95 -24.27 11.20
CA THR A 639 4.65 -24.29 11.89
C THR A 639 4.77 -23.90 13.36
N LEU A 640 5.76 -24.44 14.07
CA LEU A 640 6.02 -24.07 15.47
C LEU A 640 6.38 -22.59 15.59
N MET A 641 7.29 -22.11 14.75
CA MET A 641 7.73 -20.70 14.75
C MET A 641 6.58 -19.74 14.46
N LEU A 642 5.75 -20.03 13.47
CA LEU A 642 4.56 -19.24 13.15
C LEU A 642 3.55 -19.23 14.31
N THR A 643 3.41 -20.34 15.02
CA THR A 643 2.53 -20.42 16.21
C THR A 643 2.99 -19.47 17.32
N PHE A 644 4.30 -19.24 17.45
CA PHE A 644 4.87 -18.33 18.45
C PHE A 644 5.14 -16.90 17.94
N ALA A 645 4.85 -16.60 16.67
CA ALA A 645 5.24 -15.33 16.04
C ALA A 645 4.36 -14.12 16.42
N GLY A 646 3.19 -14.33 17.04
CA GLY A 646 2.31 -13.25 17.47
C GLY A 646 1.95 -12.29 16.32
N ASP A 647 2.17 -10.99 16.52
CA ASP A 647 1.86 -9.94 15.53
C ASP A 647 2.69 -10.04 14.24
N GLN A 648 3.85 -10.71 14.27
CA GLN A 648 4.74 -10.86 13.11
C GLN A 648 4.33 -11.99 12.15
N VAL A 649 3.26 -12.74 12.49
CA VAL A 649 2.73 -13.83 11.65
C VAL A 649 2.43 -13.35 10.23
N SER A 650 1.82 -12.17 10.07
CA SER A 650 1.39 -11.68 8.75
C SER A 650 2.59 -11.43 7.82
N GLY A 651 3.66 -10.81 8.33
CA GLY A 651 4.90 -10.59 7.57
C GLY A 651 5.61 -11.90 7.22
N ALA A 652 5.67 -12.84 8.16
CA ALA A 652 6.26 -14.16 7.93
C ALA A 652 5.49 -14.97 6.88
N LEU A 653 4.15 -14.97 6.94
CA LEU A 653 3.30 -15.63 5.94
C LEU A 653 3.42 -14.96 4.56
N SER A 654 3.45 -13.63 4.51
CA SER A 654 3.62 -12.88 3.25
C SER A 654 4.92 -13.24 2.53
N TRP A 655 6.02 -13.39 3.28
CA TRP A 655 7.29 -13.85 2.72
C TRP A 655 7.21 -15.32 2.25
N LEU A 656 6.58 -16.21 3.02
CA LEU A 656 6.45 -17.63 2.66
C LEU A 656 5.61 -17.86 1.41
N TYR A 657 4.63 -17.01 1.11
CA TYR A 657 3.81 -17.18 -0.10
C TYR A 657 4.42 -16.54 -1.36
N GLY A 658 5.44 -15.72 -1.18
CA GLY A 658 6.21 -15.09 -2.23
C GLY A 658 5.50 -13.93 -2.93
N SER A 659 6.24 -12.85 -3.15
CA SER A 659 5.77 -11.63 -3.80
C SER A 659 6.96 -10.86 -4.40
N PHE A 660 6.69 -10.11 -5.47
CA PHE A 660 7.65 -9.15 -6.03
C PHE A 660 7.32 -7.69 -5.65
N ALA A 661 6.35 -7.45 -4.74
CA ALA A 661 5.90 -6.12 -4.33
C ALA A 661 7.03 -5.24 -3.79
N GLU A 662 7.96 -5.82 -3.03
CA GLU A 662 9.03 -5.07 -2.38
C GLU A 662 10.27 -4.86 -3.27
N ILE A 663 10.25 -5.23 -4.55
CA ILE A 663 11.41 -5.12 -5.42
C ILE A 663 11.68 -3.67 -5.81
N THR A 664 12.88 -3.19 -5.48
CA THR A 664 13.42 -1.87 -5.82
C THR A 664 14.69 -2.01 -6.66
N TRP A 665 15.12 -0.93 -7.33
CA TRP A 665 16.36 -0.91 -8.14
C TRP A 665 17.62 -1.41 -7.40
N SER A 666 17.72 -1.17 -6.09
CA SER A 666 18.85 -1.65 -5.28
C SER A 666 18.91 -3.17 -5.18
N LYS A 667 17.75 -3.84 -5.24
CA LYS A 667 17.62 -5.31 -5.18
C LYS A 667 17.76 -5.96 -6.56
N VAL A 668 17.39 -5.26 -7.64
CA VAL A 668 17.40 -5.79 -9.01
C VAL A 668 18.73 -6.41 -9.36
N TRP A 669 19.83 -5.67 -9.22
CA TRP A 669 21.14 -6.14 -9.65
C TRP A 669 21.67 -7.32 -8.84
N ILE A 670 21.28 -7.41 -7.57
CA ILE A 670 21.69 -8.49 -6.65
C ILE A 670 21.04 -9.81 -7.06
N VAL A 671 19.82 -9.78 -7.59
CA VAL A 671 19.11 -10.99 -8.07
C VAL A 671 19.39 -11.25 -9.53
N PHE A 672 19.21 -10.22 -10.37
CA PHE A 672 19.26 -10.33 -11.83
C PHE A 672 20.61 -10.83 -12.31
N LEU A 673 21.71 -10.20 -11.88
CA LEU A 673 23.04 -10.51 -12.42
C LEU A 673 23.49 -11.94 -12.05
N PRO A 674 23.42 -12.40 -10.78
CA PRO A 674 23.82 -13.77 -10.46
C PRO A 674 22.87 -14.83 -11.04
N ALA A 675 21.55 -14.58 -11.05
CA ALA A 675 20.58 -15.51 -11.62
C ALA A 675 20.81 -15.70 -13.13
N PHE A 676 21.02 -14.62 -13.88
CA PHE A 676 21.39 -14.70 -15.29
C PHE A 676 22.74 -15.37 -15.49
N ALA A 677 23.77 -14.93 -14.76
CA ALA A 677 25.13 -15.45 -14.95
C ALA A 677 25.20 -16.97 -14.74
N ILE A 678 24.63 -17.49 -13.66
CA ILE A 678 24.61 -18.93 -13.37
C ILE A 678 23.73 -19.67 -14.38
N SER A 679 22.58 -19.10 -14.75
CA SER A 679 21.68 -19.71 -15.74
C SER A 679 22.37 -19.89 -17.09
N PHE A 680 22.98 -18.84 -17.63
CA PHE A 680 23.71 -18.89 -18.90
C PHE A 680 24.96 -19.76 -18.82
N ALA A 681 25.68 -19.75 -17.69
CA ALA A 681 26.81 -20.64 -17.49
C ALA A 681 26.39 -22.12 -17.59
N SER A 682 25.18 -22.48 -17.14
CA SER A 682 24.68 -23.86 -17.22
C SER A 682 24.67 -24.44 -18.64
N LEU A 683 24.59 -23.59 -19.68
CA LEU A 683 24.63 -24.00 -21.09
C LEU A 683 25.97 -24.64 -21.49
N PHE A 684 27.08 -24.27 -20.83
CA PHE A 684 28.39 -24.88 -21.10
C PHE A 684 28.41 -26.37 -20.76
N TRP A 685 27.60 -26.80 -19.77
CA TRP A 685 27.50 -28.19 -19.32
C TRP A 685 26.33 -28.96 -19.94
N ALA A 686 25.66 -28.39 -20.95
CA ALA A 686 24.50 -29.02 -21.60
C ALA A 686 24.81 -30.41 -22.19
N ARG A 687 26.06 -30.68 -22.58
CA ARG A 687 26.47 -31.99 -23.13
C ARG A 687 26.62 -33.02 -22.02
N GLU A 688 27.21 -32.60 -20.92
CA GLU A 688 27.51 -33.38 -19.73
C GLU A 688 26.21 -33.82 -19.04
N PHE A 689 25.19 -32.95 -19.01
CA PHE A 689 23.85 -33.34 -18.56
C PHE A 689 23.27 -34.51 -19.38
N ASN A 690 23.45 -34.51 -20.71
CA ASN A 690 23.03 -35.65 -21.54
C ASN A 690 23.86 -36.91 -21.27
N LEU A 691 25.17 -36.77 -21.00
CA LEU A 691 26.01 -37.91 -20.64
C LEU A 691 25.54 -38.55 -19.34
N VAL A 692 25.21 -37.73 -18.33
CA VAL A 692 24.70 -38.22 -17.05
C VAL A 692 23.38 -38.97 -17.22
N LEU A 693 22.52 -38.62 -18.17
CA LEU A 693 21.28 -39.34 -18.44
C LEU A 693 21.47 -40.77 -18.99
N LEU A 694 22.60 -41.07 -19.64
CA LEU A 694 22.89 -42.42 -20.20
C LEU A 694 23.15 -43.48 -19.11
N GLY A 695 23.35 -43.06 -17.86
CA GLY A 695 23.74 -43.94 -16.77
C GLY A 695 25.08 -43.53 -16.16
N GLU A 696 25.29 -43.91 -14.90
CA GLU A 696 26.52 -43.52 -14.18
C GLU A 696 27.74 -44.23 -14.78
N ASP A 697 27.60 -45.49 -15.17
CA ASP A 697 28.70 -46.29 -15.72
C ASP A 697 29.10 -45.84 -17.13
N GLN A 698 28.13 -45.53 -18.00
CA GLN A 698 28.44 -45.02 -19.34
C GLN A 698 29.10 -43.64 -19.28
N ALA A 699 28.59 -42.74 -18.44
CA ALA A 699 29.20 -41.42 -18.28
C ALA A 699 30.64 -41.50 -17.73
N LYS A 700 30.92 -42.42 -16.80
CA LYS A 700 32.29 -42.69 -16.31
C LYS A 700 33.20 -43.20 -17.43
N GLN A 701 32.73 -44.11 -18.28
CA GLN A 701 33.50 -44.63 -19.41
C GLN A 701 33.82 -43.54 -20.45
N MET A 702 32.94 -42.54 -20.60
CA MET A 702 33.16 -41.37 -21.46
C MET A 702 34.04 -40.28 -20.82
N GLY A 703 34.65 -40.56 -19.66
CA GLY A 703 35.63 -39.69 -18.99
C GLY A 703 35.02 -38.66 -18.02
N LEU A 704 33.71 -38.68 -17.79
CA LEU A 704 33.06 -37.76 -16.85
C LEU A 704 33.14 -38.30 -15.41
N ASN A 705 33.67 -37.50 -14.49
CA ASN A 705 33.56 -37.82 -13.06
C ASN A 705 32.15 -37.49 -12.55
N VAL A 706 31.22 -38.45 -12.69
CA VAL A 706 29.79 -38.26 -12.40
C VAL A 706 29.53 -37.79 -10.97
N LYS A 707 30.22 -38.35 -9.98
CA LYS A 707 30.02 -37.96 -8.57
C LYS A 707 30.37 -36.49 -8.32
N LYS A 708 31.54 -36.04 -8.81
CA LYS A 708 31.96 -34.64 -8.69
C LYS A 708 31.04 -33.71 -9.49
N PHE A 709 30.70 -34.10 -10.71
CA PHE A 709 29.81 -33.32 -11.58
C PHE A 709 28.42 -33.13 -10.95
N ASN A 710 27.80 -34.23 -10.49
CA ASN A 710 26.49 -34.18 -9.82
C ASN A 710 26.51 -33.29 -8.59
N LEU A 711 27.54 -33.41 -7.75
CA LEU A 711 27.67 -32.57 -6.56
C LEU A 711 27.76 -31.08 -6.93
N ILE A 712 28.67 -30.72 -7.84
CA ILE A 712 28.87 -29.32 -8.25
C ILE A 712 27.60 -28.74 -8.88
N MET A 713 26.96 -29.48 -9.79
CA MET A 713 25.78 -29.00 -10.48
C MET A 713 24.55 -28.93 -9.56
N LEU A 714 24.36 -29.87 -8.64
CA LEU A 714 23.28 -29.77 -7.64
C LEU A 714 23.52 -28.59 -6.68
N THR A 715 24.77 -28.34 -6.26
CA THR A 715 25.11 -27.14 -5.48
C THR A 715 24.83 -25.87 -6.27
N LEU A 716 25.21 -25.81 -7.54
CA LEU A 716 24.97 -24.65 -8.40
C LEU A 716 23.47 -24.39 -8.60
N ALA A 717 22.68 -25.44 -8.82
CA ALA A 717 21.22 -25.34 -8.91
C ALA A 717 20.58 -24.89 -7.60
N SER A 718 21.11 -25.35 -6.46
CA SER A 718 20.65 -24.94 -5.11
C SER A 718 20.95 -23.47 -4.84
N VAL A 719 22.16 -23.01 -5.18
CA VAL A 719 22.57 -21.60 -5.04
C VAL A 719 21.73 -20.71 -5.97
N LEU A 720 21.50 -21.13 -7.21
CA LEU A 720 20.62 -20.41 -8.14
C LEU A 720 19.21 -20.29 -7.58
N THR A 721 18.65 -21.39 -7.05
CA THR A 721 17.33 -21.39 -6.40
C THR A 721 17.31 -20.44 -5.21
N ALA A 722 18.32 -20.52 -4.33
CA ALA A 722 18.45 -19.67 -3.15
C ALA A 722 18.48 -18.18 -3.50
N ILE A 723 19.24 -17.79 -4.52
CA ILE A 723 19.31 -16.41 -5.02
C ILE A 723 17.93 -15.96 -5.54
N CYS A 724 17.23 -16.84 -6.26
CA CYS A 724 15.91 -16.52 -6.78
C CYS A 724 14.90 -16.27 -5.65
N VAL A 725 14.82 -17.15 -4.65
CA VAL A 725 13.80 -17.08 -3.59
C VAL A 725 14.13 -16.10 -2.45
N ALA A 726 15.40 -15.70 -2.31
CA ALA A 726 15.84 -14.89 -1.17
C ALA A 726 15.09 -13.56 -1.00
N PHE A 727 14.72 -12.91 -2.11
CA PHE A 727 14.07 -11.60 -2.11
C PHE A 727 12.59 -11.62 -2.51
N CYS A 728 12.11 -12.70 -3.13
CA CYS A 728 10.72 -12.81 -3.58
C CYS A 728 9.95 -13.93 -2.88
N GLY A 729 10.54 -14.55 -1.86
CA GLY A 729 9.94 -15.66 -1.14
C GLY A 729 9.89 -16.95 -1.95
N ILE A 730 9.09 -17.89 -1.45
CA ILE A 730 9.01 -19.24 -2.00
C ILE A 730 8.12 -19.25 -3.25
N ILE A 731 8.65 -19.78 -4.36
CA ILE A 731 7.91 -19.94 -5.62
C ILE A 731 8.08 -21.37 -6.14
N GLY A 732 6.96 -22.06 -6.38
CA GLY A 732 6.93 -23.45 -6.84
C GLY A 732 6.45 -23.63 -8.28
N PHE A 733 6.53 -24.87 -8.77
CA PHE A 733 6.02 -25.36 -10.08
C PHE A 733 6.68 -24.80 -11.35
N VAL A 734 7.44 -23.72 -11.27
CA VAL A 734 8.12 -23.13 -12.44
C VAL A 734 9.29 -23.99 -12.92
N GLY A 735 10.10 -24.51 -11.99
CA GLY A 735 11.21 -25.43 -12.27
C GLY A 735 10.77 -26.81 -12.77
N LEU A 736 9.52 -27.18 -12.48
CA LEU A 736 8.95 -28.47 -12.84
C LEU A 736 8.21 -28.44 -14.18
N VAL A 737 7.31 -27.46 -14.39
CA VAL A 737 6.42 -27.42 -15.55
C VAL A 737 7.16 -27.07 -16.84
N ILE A 738 7.93 -25.99 -16.85
CA ILE A 738 8.52 -25.46 -18.10
C ILE A 738 9.57 -26.40 -18.71
N PRO A 739 10.57 -26.93 -17.97
CA PRO A 739 11.54 -27.85 -18.55
C PRO A 739 10.90 -29.14 -19.06
N HIS A 740 9.83 -29.59 -18.41
CA HIS A 740 9.05 -30.73 -18.86
C HIS A 740 8.34 -30.45 -20.19
N LEU A 741 7.65 -29.31 -20.32
CA LEU A 741 7.01 -28.89 -21.57
C LEU A 741 8.04 -28.74 -22.71
N CYS A 742 9.20 -28.14 -22.43
CA CYS A 742 10.28 -28.01 -23.41
C CYS A 742 10.79 -29.38 -23.88
N ARG A 743 10.92 -30.37 -22.98
CA ARG A 743 11.27 -31.75 -23.35
C ARG A 743 10.22 -32.42 -24.22
N MET A 744 8.94 -32.14 -23.98
CA MET A 744 7.87 -32.69 -24.82
C MET A 744 7.91 -32.14 -26.25
N MET A 745 8.34 -30.89 -26.43
CA MET A 745 8.43 -30.23 -27.73
C MET A 745 9.73 -30.55 -28.49
N LEU A 746 10.85 -30.65 -27.78
CA LEU A 746 12.20 -30.71 -28.38
C LEU A 746 12.92 -32.05 -28.15
N GLY A 747 12.39 -32.93 -27.30
CA GLY A 747 13.03 -34.18 -26.86
C GLY A 747 13.89 -34.00 -25.61
N GLY A 748 14.60 -35.06 -25.20
CA GLY A 748 15.40 -35.10 -23.96
C GLY A 748 16.78 -34.44 -24.01
N ASP A 749 17.16 -33.80 -25.13
CA ASP A 749 18.49 -33.21 -25.31
C ASP A 749 18.60 -31.86 -24.59
N HIS A 750 19.45 -31.78 -23.56
CA HIS A 750 19.67 -30.59 -22.74
C HIS A 750 20.25 -29.40 -23.52
N ARG A 751 20.89 -29.63 -24.66
CA ARG A 751 21.34 -28.56 -25.57
C ARG A 751 20.17 -27.80 -26.18
N LEU A 752 19.00 -28.43 -26.25
CA LEU A 752 17.76 -27.85 -26.75
C LEU A 752 16.86 -27.40 -25.60
N VAL A 753 16.76 -28.22 -24.55
CA VAL A 753 15.84 -28.00 -23.42
C VAL A 753 16.25 -26.82 -22.57
N LEU A 754 17.54 -26.65 -22.22
CA LEU A 754 17.99 -25.54 -21.38
C LEU A 754 17.68 -24.17 -21.99
N PRO A 755 18.11 -23.84 -23.23
CA PRO A 755 17.83 -22.53 -23.81
C PRO A 755 16.34 -22.31 -24.07
N ALA A 756 15.57 -23.35 -24.42
CA ALA A 756 14.13 -23.24 -24.54
C ALA A 756 13.46 -22.97 -23.18
N SER A 757 13.93 -23.60 -22.11
CA SER A 757 13.39 -23.41 -20.75
C SER A 757 13.63 -22.00 -20.24
N MET A 758 14.79 -21.40 -20.57
CA MET A 758 15.07 -20.00 -20.26
C MET A 758 14.06 -19.07 -20.94
N ALA A 759 13.77 -19.30 -22.23
CA ALA A 759 12.82 -18.48 -22.99
C ALA A 759 11.41 -18.52 -22.39
N PHE A 760 10.91 -19.70 -21.99
CA PHE A 760 9.56 -19.79 -21.41
C PHE A 760 9.48 -19.48 -19.91
N GLY A 761 10.59 -19.65 -19.17
CA GLY A 761 10.61 -19.40 -17.72
C GLY A 761 10.32 -17.95 -17.37
N GLY A 762 10.94 -17.02 -18.11
CA GLY A 762 10.67 -15.59 -17.99
C GLY A 762 9.21 -15.23 -18.27
N PHE A 763 8.64 -15.79 -19.35
CA PHE A 763 7.24 -15.59 -19.70
C PHE A 763 6.30 -16.01 -18.57
N LEU A 764 6.44 -17.23 -18.04
CA LEU A 764 5.56 -17.74 -17.00
C LEU A 764 5.62 -16.89 -15.74
N MET A 765 6.81 -16.46 -15.32
CA MET A 765 6.97 -15.70 -14.09
C MET A 765 6.42 -14.28 -14.19
N ILE A 766 6.69 -13.58 -15.30
CA ILE A 766 6.13 -12.22 -15.52
C ILE A 766 4.60 -12.30 -15.64
N ALA A 767 4.06 -13.33 -16.30
CA ALA A 767 2.62 -13.54 -16.39
C ALA A 767 2.00 -13.81 -15.01
N ALA A 768 2.64 -14.64 -14.18
CA ALA A 768 2.17 -14.93 -12.83
C ALA A 768 2.19 -13.68 -11.94
N ASP A 769 3.26 -12.88 -12.00
CA ASP A 769 3.36 -11.59 -11.30
C ASP A 769 2.30 -10.59 -11.76
N LEU A 770 2.08 -10.49 -13.08
CA LEU A 770 1.05 -9.61 -13.63
C LEU A 770 -0.35 -10.00 -13.15
N LEU A 771 -0.67 -11.30 -13.13
CA LEU A 771 -1.93 -11.78 -12.59
C LEU A 771 -2.05 -11.49 -11.09
N SER A 772 -0.94 -11.59 -10.34
CA SER A 772 -0.94 -11.43 -8.88
C SER A 772 -1.39 -10.06 -8.42
N ARG A 773 -1.00 -9.02 -9.17
CA ARG A 773 -1.33 -7.64 -8.86
C ARG A 773 -2.57 -7.10 -9.58
N MET A 774 -3.15 -7.86 -10.52
CA MET A 774 -4.31 -7.41 -11.32
C MET A 774 -5.61 -8.14 -11.00
N LEU A 775 -5.57 -9.30 -10.34
CA LEU A 775 -6.78 -10.08 -10.05
C LEU A 775 -7.68 -9.43 -8.99
N ILE A 776 -7.11 -8.75 -7.99
CA ILE A 776 -7.86 -8.08 -6.92
C ILE A 776 -7.30 -6.66 -6.75
N ILE A 777 -8.17 -5.66 -6.87
CA ILE A 777 -7.78 -4.24 -6.71
C ILE A 777 -7.49 -3.97 -5.22
N GLY A 778 -6.41 -3.27 -4.93
CA GLY A 778 -6.01 -2.91 -3.55
C GLY A 778 -5.41 -4.06 -2.74
N PHE A 779 -5.37 -5.29 -3.27
CA PHE A 779 -4.79 -6.45 -2.59
C PHE A 779 -3.95 -7.30 -3.56
N GLU A 780 -2.64 -7.36 -3.33
CA GLU A 780 -1.75 -8.18 -4.16
C GLU A 780 -1.79 -9.64 -3.72
N LEU A 781 -2.18 -10.53 -4.64
CA LEU A 781 -2.14 -11.97 -4.38
C LEU A 781 -0.69 -12.48 -4.35
N PRO A 782 -0.39 -13.51 -3.54
CA PRO A 782 0.93 -14.13 -3.56
C PRO A 782 1.20 -14.85 -4.89
N VAL A 783 2.37 -14.61 -5.46
CA VAL A 783 2.73 -15.14 -6.78
C VAL A 783 2.89 -16.65 -6.73
N GLY A 784 3.42 -17.19 -5.62
CA GLY A 784 3.56 -18.64 -5.41
C GLY A 784 2.22 -19.39 -5.42
N ALA A 785 1.14 -18.74 -4.98
CA ALA A 785 -0.20 -19.30 -5.06
C ALA A 785 -0.67 -19.39 -6.52
N ILE A 786 -0.45 -18.35 -7.32
CA ILE A 786 -0.83 -18.32 -8.74
C ILE A 786 -0.08 -19.36 -9.55
N THR A 787 1.24 -19.46 -9.37
CA THR A 787 2.04 -20.49 -10.07
C THR A 787 1.59 -21.90 -9.70
N THR A 788 1.13 -22.11 -8.46
CA THR A 788 0.61 -23.41 -7.99
C THR A 788 -0.76 -23.73 -8.59
N ILE A 789 -1.69 -22.76 -8.61
CA ILE A 789 -3.03 -22.91 -9.22
C ILE A 789 -2.92 -23.30 -10.70
N ILE A 790 -1.93 -22.74 -11.41
CA ILE A 790 -1.67 -23.09 -12.82
C ILE A 790 -0.91 -24.41 -12.92
N GLY A 791 0.13 -24.60 -12.10
CA GLY A 791 1.05 -25.73 -12.20
C GLY A 791 0.43 -27.07 -11.84
N VAL A 792 -0.41 -27.13 -10.80
CA VAL A 792 -1.02 -28.39 -10.32
C VAL A 792 -1.92 -29.03 -11.38
N PRO A 793 -2.90 -28.35 -11.99
CA PRO A 793 -3.75 -28.95 -13.03
C PRO A 793 -2.97 -29.36 -14.27
N VAL A 794 -2.00 -28.53 -14.71
CA VAL A 794 -1.15 -28.85 -15.87
C VAL A 794 -0.37 -30.13 -15.60
N PHE A 795 0.25 -30.24 -14.42
CA PHE A 795 1.00 -31.42 -14.05
C PHE A 795 0.13 -32.66 -13.86
N ALA A 796 -1.03 -32.52 -13.22
CA ALA A 796 -1.99 -33.62 -13.07
C ALA A 796 -2.46 -34.14 -14.44
N TRP A 797 -2.79 -33.24 -15.37
CA TRP A 797 -3.14 -33.60 -16.75
C TRP A 797 -2.02 -34.32 -17.47
N LEU A 798 -0.78 -33.84 -17.34
CA LEU A 798 0.41 -34.50 -17.90
C LEU A 798 0.57 -35.92 -17.36
N LEU A 799 0.42 -36.09 -16.05
CA LEU A 799 0.48 -37.40 -15.38
C LEU A 799 -0.63 -38.34 -15.86
N ILE A 800 -1.87 -37.86 -16.01
CA ILE A 800 -2.98 -38.68 -16.51
C ILE A 800 -2.75 -39.11 -17.96
N LYS A 801 -2.32 -38.17 -18.82
CA LYS A 801 -2.15 -38.43 -20.25
C LYS A 801 -0.97 -39.34 -20.56
N ARG A 802 0.08 -39.31 -19.73
CA ARG A 802 1.34 -40.02 -19.99
C ARG A 802 1.83 -40.93 -18.87
N GLY A 803 1.06 -41.14 -17.81
CA GLY A 803 1.35 -42.13 -16.76
C GLY A 803 1.50 -43.56 -17.30
N LYS A 804 1.01 -43.84 -18.51
CA LYS A 804 1.26 -45.09 -19.26
C LYS A 804 2.65 -45.19 -19.93
N MET A 805 3.47 -44.13 -19.88
CA MET A 805 4.81 -44.02 -20.49
C MET A 805 5.93 -43.85 -19.45
N TYR A 806 5.63 -43.94 -18.16
CA TYR A 806 6.59 -43.74 -17.06
C TYR A 806 7.34 -45.01 -16.64
N ASP A 807 7.05 -46.15 -17.28
CA ASP A 807 7.93 -47.33 -17.27
C ASP A 807 8.76 -47.35 -18.55
N GLY A 808 10.00 -46.85 -18.48
CA GLY A 808 11.00 -46.95 -19.55
C GLY A 808 11.75 -45.65 -19.81
#